data_AF-A0AAV2ZF00-F1
#
_entry.id   AF-A0AAV2ZF00-F1
#
_cell.length_a   1.000
_cell.length_b   1.000
_cell.length_c   1.000
_cell.angle_alpha   90.00
_cell.angle_beta   90.00
_cell.angle_gamma   90.00
#
_symmetry.space_group_name_H-M   'P 1'
#
loop_
_entity.id
_entity.type
_entity.pdbx_description
1 polymer ?
#
loop_
_entity_poly.entity_id
_entity_poly.type
_entity_poly.pdbx_seq_one_letter_code
_entity_poly.pdbx_strand_id
1 'polypeptide(L)'
;MAARGLQRIHQSQSPLEGALLEAESEGEKERRVLEYLREVNGWAEELTIPDFSPGLEWLNTKGSISLHKELSGKIVILDFFTYCCINCMHILPDLHELEQRYRDTDGLVIIGVHSAKFPNERVLENIKSAVLRYNITHPVVNDADAALWQELEVSCWPTLVILGPQGNLLFCLIGEGNKENLFLFTSMALKFYKERDEINSNQIPLQLYRDSLPASPLLFPGKVAIDSSGERLVIADTGHHRILVVSKEGKVLHTVGGVESGRKDGRFSECSFNSPQGVAIDGNNIYVADTENHLIRKVKSVLWIAMAGTHQIWAFLLEDGALPKGSLLSKETCIRFAGSGNEENRNNSYPHKAAFAQPSGLTLCPAEPWNCLFIADSESSSIRSVSLKDGAVKHLVGGERDPMNLFAFGDADGAGINAKLQHPLGVTWDQKRNLLYVADSYNHKIKAVEPKSKNCVTLAGTGEAGGAIGPGFTQTSFNEPGGLCIGNDGHLLYVADTNNHQIKVLDLETKIVSVLPISNIEAADVVDSALPKRIINPKLPKSTPNIQLETLSVSPNKTLKYSLNLKLPSGAKLTEGAPSFWFLFTEGHDWLLSGQKIYGEILSLSKPSLIELAIPHEFCSPEAVLKVGVCVYFCTGDSNLCTMKSVSFTHPLQVKVDDTACPPALDLAYSF
;
A
#
# COMPACT_ATOMS: atom_id res chain seq x y z
N MET A 1 -48.46 1.73 -9.33
CA MET A 1 -48.30 0.65 -10.33
C MET A 1 -47.77 -0.57 -9.59
N ALA A 2 -47.89 -1.78 -10.13
CA ALA A 2 -47.20 -2.94 -9.54
C ALA A 2 -45.69 -2.81 -9.78
N ALA A 3 -44.86 -3.19 -8.80
CA ALA A 3 -43.42 -3.20 -8.95
C ALA A 3 -42.97 -4.25 -9.97
N ARG A 4 -41.89 -3.96 -10.69
CA ARG A 4 -41.25 -4.83 -11.69
C ARG A 4 -39.73 -4.82 -11.49
N GLY A 5 -39.02 -5.78 -12.10
CA GLY A 5 -37.56 -5.84 -12.03
C GLY A 5 -37.02 -5.85 -10.60
N LEU A 6 -35.88 -5.18 -10.38
CA LEU A 6 -35.23 -5.08 -9.07
C LEU A 6 -36.14 -4.44 -8.00
N GLN A 7 -37.03 -3.51 -8.35
CA GLN A 7 -37.94 -2.90 -7.38
C GLN A 7 -38.84 -3.93 -6.67
N ARG A 8 -39.27 -4.99 -7.37
CA ARG A 8 -40.05 -6.08 -6.76
C ARG A 8 -39.18 -6.96 -5.88
N ILE A 9 -37.97 -7.29 -6.32
CA ILE A 9 -36.98 -8.06 -5.55
C ILE A 9 -36.66 -7.34 -4.23
N HIS A 10 -36.38 -6.03 -4.24
CA HIS A 10 -36.10 -5.29 -3.01
C HIS A 10 -37.29 -5.30 -2.03
N GLN A 11 -38.53 -5.28 -2.53
CA GLN A 11 -39.73 -5.36 -1.69
C GLN A 11 -39.95 -6.75 -1.06
N SER A 12 -39.56 -7.83 -1.74
CA SER A 12 -39.62 -9.20 -1.18
C SER A 12 -38.38 -9.59 -0.37
N GLN A 13 -37.20 -9.08 -0.72
CA GLN A 13 -35.92 -9.43 -0.10
C GLN A 13 -35.69 -8.69 1.23
N SER A 14 -36.13 -7.43 1.38
CA SER A 14 -35.94 -6.69 2.63
C SER A 14 -36.59 -7.38 3.87
N PRO A 15 -37.80 -7.97 3.78
CA PRO A 15 -38.34 -8.84 4.82
C PRO A 15 -37.49 -10.09 5.10
N LEU A 16 -36.91 -10.72 4.07
CA LEU A 16 -35.99 -11.85 4.24
C LEU A 16 -34.72 -11.42 4.98
N GLU A 17 -34.12 -10.27 4.64
CA GLU A 17 -32.90 -9.76 5.28
C GLU A 17 -33.12 -9.45 6.76
N GLY A 18 -34.22 -8.78 7.11
CA GLY A 18 -34.61 -8.60 8.52
C GLY A 18 -34.79 -9.96 9.23
N ALA A 19 -35.43 -10.91 8.55
CA ALA A 19 -35.60 -12.27 9.06
C ALA A 19 -34.28 -13.09 9.12
N LEU A 20 -33.20 -12.69 8.44
CA LEU A 20 -31.89 -13.36 8.54
C LEU A 20 -31.05 -12.82 9.69
N LEU A 21 -31.26 -11.55 10.07
CA LEU A 21 -30.67 -10.94 11.27
C LEU A 21 -31.28 -11.51 12.58
N GLU A 22 -32.53 -11.97 12.53
CA GLU A 22 -33.24 -12.60 13.65
C GLU A 22 -33.05 -14.12 13.77
N ALA A 23 -32.38 -14.77 12.81
CA ALA A 23 -32.29 -16.23 12.76
C ALA A 23 -31.30 -16.79 13.79
N GLU A 24 -31.75 -17.72 14.64
CA GLU A 24 -30.91 -18.28 15.74
C GLU A 24 -29.86 -19.29 15.25
N SER A 25 -29.90 -19.72 13.98
CA SER A 25 -28.95 -20.69 13.41
C SER A 25 -28.87 -20.63 11.88
N GLU A 26 -27.75 -21.11 11.32
CA GLU A 26 -27.57 -21.25 9.86
C GLU A 26 -28.62 -22.16 9.21
N GLY A 27 -29.04 -23.23 9.88
CA GLY A 27 -30.12 -24.10 9.39
C GLY A 27 -31.48 -23.40 9.30
N GLU A 28 -31.70 -22.37 10.13
CA GLU A 28 -32.84 -21.47 9.96
C GLU A 28 -32.64 -20.47 8.83
N LYS A 29 -31.44 -19.89 8.67
CA LYS A 29 -31.13 -19.02 7.52
C LYS A 29 -31.37 -19.74 6.18
N GLU A 30 -30.84 -20.95 6.03
CA GLU A 30 -31.10 -21.82 4.87
C GLU A 30 -32.61 -22.00 4.62
N ARG A 31 -33.38 -22.30 5.68
CA ARG A 31 -34.83 -22.49 5.59
C ARG A 31 -35.55 -21.22 5.12
N ARG A 32 -35.24 -20.06 5.72
CA ARG A 32 -35.86 -18.76 5.36
C ARG A 32 -35.55 -18.38 3.90
N VAL A 33 -34.32 -18.63 3.41
CA VAL A 33 -33.95 -18.41 1.99
C VAL A 33 -34.63 -19.41 1.04
N LEU A 34 -34.75 -20.69 1.43
CA LEU A 34 -35.47 -21.70 0.62
C LEU A 34 -36.99 -21.46 0.58
N GLU A 35 -37.57 -20.79 1.56
CA GLU A 35 -38.97 -20.34 1.55
C GLU A 35 -39.15 -19.17 0.58
N TYR A 36 -38.28 -18.15 0.64
CA TYR A 36 -38.24 -17.04 -0.32
C TYR A 36 -38.04 -17.52 -1.77
N LEU A 37 -37.13 -18.46 -2.02
CA LEU A 37 -36.91 -19.01 -3.37
C LEU A 37 -38.16 -19.70 -3.97
N ARG A 38 -39.02 -20.30 -3.14
CA ARG A 38 -40.30 -20.87 -3.60
C ARG A 38 -41.29 -19.78 -4.02
N GLU A 39 -41.31 -18.65 -3.32
CA GLU A 39 -42.16 -17.51 -3.64
C GLU A 39 -41.70 -16.84 -4.94
N VAL A 40 -40.42 -16.50 -5.06
CA VAL A 40 -39.85 -15.83 -6.24
C VAL A 40 -39.88 -16.71 -7.50
N ASN A 41 -39.68 -18.02 -7.37
CA ASN A 41 -39.89 -18.96 -8.49
C ASN A 41 -41.36 -18.96 -8.98
N GLY A 42 -42.32 -18.62 -8.12
CA GLY A 42 -43.72 -18.43 -8.51
C GLY A 42 -43.96 -17.22 -9.43
N TRP A 43 -42.95 -16.36 -9.61
CA TRP A 43 -42.99 -15.14 -10.43
C TRP A 43 -41.94 -15.14 -11.55
N ALA A 44 -41.31 -16.28 -11.85
CA ALA A 44 -40.15 -16.35 -12.74
C ALA A 44 -40.35 -15.66 -14.11
N GLU A 45 -41.50 -15.90 -14.77
CA GLU A 45 -41.84 -15.27 -16.06
C GLU A 45 -42.01 -13.73 -15.97
N GLU A 46 -42.40 -13.20 -14.81
CA GLU A 46 -42.54 -11.75 -14.55
C GLU A 46 -41.21 -11.08 -14.15
N LEU A 47 -40.16 -11.89 -13.94
CA LEU A 47 -38.85 -11.49 -13.42
C LEU A 47 -37.68 -11.89 -14.34
N THR A 48 -37.94 -12.51 -15.50
CA THR A 48 -36.93 -12.73 -16.54
C THR A 48 -36.42 -11.40 -17.08
N ILE A 49 -35.11 -11.17 -17.00
CA ILE A 49 -34.46 -9.97 -17.56
C ILE A 49 -34.15 -10.18 -19.05
N PRO A 50 -34.02 -9.10 -19.86
CA PRO A 50 -33.56 -9.22 -21.24
C PRO A 50 -32.09 -9.67 -21.31
N ASP A 51 -31.75 -10.27 -22.45
CA ASP A 51 -30.39 -10.69 -22.78
C ASP A 51 -29.43 -9.49 -23.00
N PHE A 52 -28.12 -9.76 -23.02
CA PHE A 52 -27.10 -8.74 -23.29
C PHE A 52 -27.29 -8.12 -24.69
N SER A 53 -27.02 -6.81 -24.81
CA SER A 53 -27.18 -6.11 -26.08
C SER A 53 -26.32 -6.73 -27.20
N PRO A 54 -26.84 -6.86 -28.44
CA PRO A 54 -26.12 -7.51 -29.52
C PRO A 54 -24.93 -6.68 -29.98
N GLY A 55 -23.76 -7.31 -30.06
CA GLY A 55 -22.53 -6.66 -30.53
C GLY A 55 -21.70 -5.96 -29.45
N LEU A 56 -22.07 -6.06 -28.16
CA LEU A 56 -21.17 -5.67 -27.06
C LEU A 56 -19.87 -6.48 -27.11
N GLU A 57 -18.79 -5.86 -26.65
CA GLU A 57 -17.46 -6.46 -26.59
C GLU A 57 -17.29 -7.29 -25.31
N TRP A 58 -16.52 -8.38 -25.39
CA TRP A 58 -16.34 -9.34 -24.29
C TRP A 58 -14.87 -9.67 -24.04
N LEU A 59 -14.54 -9.92 -22.77
CA LEU A 59 -13.24 -10.34 -22.26
C LEU A 59 -13.38 -11.65 -21.48
N ASN A 60 -12.27 -12.40 -21.36
CA ASN A 60 -12.19 -13.72 -20.69
C ASN A 60 -13.07 -14.84 -21.30
N THR A 61 -13.66 -14.64 -22.47
CA THR A 61 -14.47 -15.61 -23.23
C THR A 61 -14.08 -15.62 -24.71
N LYS A 62 -14.32 -16.74 -25.40
CA LYS A 62 -14.07 -16.89 -26.86
C LYS A 62 -15.05 -16.12 -27.76
N GLY A 63 -16.11 -15.54 -27.18
CA GLY A 63 -17.13 -14.78 -27.88
C GLY A 63 -18.26 -14.34 -26.94
N SER A 64 -19.25 -13.65 -27.49
CA SER A 64 -20.42 -13.17 -26.75
C SER A 64 -21.16 -14.30 -26.03
N ILE A 65 -21.47 -14.10 -24.75
CA ILE A 65 -22.29 -14.98 -23.93
C ILE A 65 -23.71 -14.42 -23.89
N SER A 66 -24.73 -15.27 -23.95
CA SER A 66 -26.14 -14.88 -23.82
C SER A 66 -26.86 -15.63 -22.70
N LEU A 67 -27.71 -14.90 -21.96
CA LEU A 67 -28.45 -15.40 -20.80
C LEU A 67 -29.37 -16.56 -21.16
N HIS A 68 -30.02 -16.49 -22.32
CA HIS A 68 -31.01 -17.49 -22.74
C HIS A 68 -30.42 -18.62 -23.61
N LYS A 69 -29.09 -18.72 -23.77
CA LYS A 69 -28.44 -19.84 -24.47
C LYS A 69 -27.27 -20.43 -23.69
N GLU A 70 -26.12 -19.76 -23.67
CA GLU A 70 -24.89 -20.30 -23.08
C GLU A 70 -25.01 -20.45 -21.56
N LEU A 71 -25.76 -19.54 -20.92
CA LEU A 71 -26.04 -19.53 -19.48
C LEU A 71 -27.39 -20.18 -19.11
N SER A 72 -28.12 -20.73 -20.08
CA SER A 72 -29.38 -21.43 -19.79
C SER A 72 -29.11 -22.65 -18.92
N GLY A 73 -29.80 -22.78 -17.79
CA GLY A 73 -29.53 -23.81 -16.80
C GLY A 73 -28.42 -23.45 -15.79
N LYS A 74 -28.09 -22.17 -15.60
CA LYS A 74 -27.09 -21.70 -14.62
C LYS A 74 -27.71 -20.77 -13.59
N ILE A 75 -27.17 -20.80 -12.37
CA ILE A 75 -27.21 -19.61 -11.52
C ILE A 75 -26.18 -18.63 -12.09
N VAL A 76 -26.60 -17.39 -12.35
CA VAL A 76 -25.74 -16.34 -12.89
C VAL A 76 -25.64 -15.21 -11.87
N ILE A 77 -24.45 -14.66 -11.68
CA ILE A 77 -24.24 -13.45 -10.89
C ILE A 77 -23.75 -12.37 -11.84
N LEU A 78 -24.56 -11.33 -12.03
CA LEU A 78 -24.15 -10.11 -12.72
C LEU A 78 -23.49 -9.18 -11.70
N ASP A 79 -22.22 -8.86 -11.88
CA ASP A 79 -21.54 -7.82 -11.12
C ASP A 79 -21.53 -6.50 -11.90
N PHE A 80 -22.37 -5.55 -11.49
CA PHE A 80 -22.43 -4.22 -12.07
C PHE A 80 -21.32 -3.35 -11.48
N PHE A 81 -20.16 -3.35 -12.14
CA PHE A 81 -18.92 -2.75 -11.65
C PHE A 81 -18.32 -1.72 -12.62
N THR A 82 -17.38 -0.92 -12.13
CA THR A 82 -16.51 -0.03 -12.92
C THR A 82 -15.14 -0.01 -12.26
N TYR A 83 -14.04 -0.03 -13.03
CA TYR A 83 -12.72 -0.29 -12.44
C TYR A 83 -12.08 0.92 -11.74
N CYS A 84 -12.63 2.12 -11.87
CA CYS A 84 -12.22 3.27 -11.07
C CYS A 84 -12.63 3.15 -9.59
N CYS A 85 -13.70 2.41 -9.28
CA CYS A 85 -14.37 2.45 -7.99
C CYS A 85 -13.75 1.46 -7.00
N ILE A 86 -13.18 1.97 -5.90
CA ILE A 86 -12.57 1.13 -4.86
C ILE A 86 -13.56 0.14 -4.22
N ASN A 87 -14.84 0.52 -4.09
CA ASN A 87 -15.89 -0.33 -3.53
C ASN A 87 -16.15 -1.56 -4.43
N CYS A 88 -15.99 -1.42 -5.76
CA CYS A 88 -16.03 -2.55 -6.68
C CYS A 88 -14.80 -3.44 -6.51
N MET A 89 -13.61 -2.87 -6.29
CA MET A 89 -12.40 -3.66 -6.13
C MET A 89 -12.42 -4.48 -4.83
N HIS A 90 -12.98 -3.92 -3.75
CA HIS A 90 -13.13 -4.61 -2.46
C HIS A 90 -13.99 -5.90 -2.52
N ILE A 91 -14.91 -6.05 -3.49
CA ILE A 91 -15.71 -7.29 -3.63
C ILE A 91 -15.08 -8.35 -4.54
N LEU A 92 -14.07 -8.00 -5.34
CA LEU A 92 -13.40 -8.96 -6.23
C LEU A 92 -12.81 -10.19 -5.49
N PRO A 93 -12.26 -10.09 -4.27
CA PRO A 93 -11.83 -11.27 -3.50
C PRO A 93 -12.98 -12.22 -3.13
N ASP A 94 -14.18 -11.69 -2.89
CA ASP A 94 -15.36 -12.50 -2.56
C ASP A 94 -15.89 -13.24 -3.79
N LEU A 95 -15.89 -12.59 -4.95
CA LEU A 95 -16.20 -13.22 -6.24
C LEU A 95 -15.17 -14.30 -6.60
N HIS A 96 -13.88 -14.04 -6.41
CA HIS A 96 -12.80 -15.02 -6.62
C HIS A 96 -12.95 -16.27 -5.73
N GLU A 97 -13.27 -16.11 -4.44
CA GLU A 97 -13.50 -17.25 -3.54
C GLU A 97 -14.75 -18.05 -3.97
N LEU A 98 -15.78 -17.37 -4.49
CA LEU A 98 -17.00 -18.00 -4.98
C LEU A 98 -16.77 -18.78 -6.28
N GLU A 99 -16.00 -18.26 -7.23
CA GLU A 99 -15.51 -18.96 -8.44
C GLU A 99 -14.68 -20.20 -8.10
N GLN A 100 -13.79 -20.11 -7.11
CA GLN A 100 -12.99 -21.26 -6.65
C GLN A 100 -13.86 -22.35 -6.00
N ARG A 101 -15.00 -21.97 -5.42
CA ARG A 101 -15.93 -22.87 -4.72
C ARG A 101 -16.99 -23.49 -5.63
N TYR A 102 -17.43 -22.79 -6.68
CA TYR A 102 -18.45 -23.24 -7.63
C TYR A 102 -18.06 -22.84 -9.05
N ARG A 103 -17.74 -23.82 -9.89
CA ARG A 103 -17.38 -23.60 -11.31
C ARG A 103 -18.63 -23.62 -12.20
N ASP A 104 -18.41 -23.32 -13.47
CA ASP A 104 -19.41 -23.48 -14.54
C ASP A 104 -20.04 -24.88 -14.56
N THR A 105 -19.24 -25.95 -14.44
CA THR A 105 -19.73 -27.34 -14.36
C THR A 105 -20.57 -27.62 -13.10
N ASP A 106 -20.35 -26.84 -12.04
CA ASP A 106 -21.10 -26.94 -10.79
C ASP A 106 -22.38 -26.08 -10.82
N GLY A 107 -22.63 -25.35 -11.91
CA GLY A 107 -23.86 -24.61 -12.17
C GLY A 107 -23.83 -23.10 -11.90
N LEU A 108 -22.67 -22.53 -11.55
CA LEU A 108 -22.51 -21.10 -11.30
C LEU A 108 -21.69 -20.42 -12.41
N VAL A 109 -22.10 -19.21 -12.82
CA VAL A 109 -21.26 -18.32 -13.64
C VAL A 109 -21.35 -16.90 -13.10
N ILE A 110 -20.21 -16.25 -12.89
CA ILE A 110 -20.13 -14.80 -12.61
C ILE A 110 -19.89 -14.09 -13.95
N ILE A 111 -20.53 -12.93 -14.16
CA ILE A 111 -20.33 -12.06 -15.32
C ILE A 111 -20.10 -10.63 -14.81
N GLY A 112 -18.93 -10.06 -15.07
CA GLY A 112 -18.68 -8.65 -14.82
C GLY A 112 -19.37 -7.79 -15.89
N VAL A 113 -20.44 -7.09 -15.52
CA VAL A 113 -21.15 -6.15 -16.38
C VAL A 113 -20.53 -4.77 -16.22
N HIS A 114 -19.43 -4.54 -16.93
CA HIS A 114 -18.63 -3.33 -16.79
C HIS A 114 -19.42 -2.12 -17.29
N SER A 115 -19.89 -1.31 -16.35
CA SER A 115 -20.82 -0.19 -16.54
C SER A 115 -20.08 1.11 -16.21
N ALA A 116 -19.43 1.70 -17.22
CA ALA A 116 -18.41 2.74 -17.06
C ALA A 116 -18.92 4.04 -16.39
N LYS A 117 -18.21 4.52 -15.35
CA LYS A 117 -18.44 5.84 -14.74
C LYS A 117 -17.79 6.98 -15.53
N PHE A 118 -16.57 6.78 -16.00
CA PHE A 118 -15.77 7.77 -16.73
C PHE A 118 -15.67 7.43 -18.24
N PRO A 119 -15.56 8.43 -19.13
CA PRO A 119 -15.40 8.21 -20.58
C PRO A 119 -14.23 7.28 -20.95
N ASN A 120 -13.11 7.38 -20.23
CA ASN A 120 -11.93 6.53 -20.42
C ASN A 120 -12.21 5.03 -20.20
N GLU A 121 -13.10 4.69 -19.26
CA GLU A 121 -13.43 3.31 -18.91
C GLU A 121 -14.34 2.63 -19.95
N ARG A 122 -14.88 3.37 -20.94
CA ARG A 122 -15.67 2.81 -22.04
C ARG A 122 -14.83 2.09 -23.10
N VAL A 123 -13.50 2.28 -23.07
CA VAL A 123 -12.57 1.74 -24.07
C VAL A 123 -12.13 0.33 -23.69
N LEU A 124 -12.43 -0.66 -24.53
CA LEU A 124 -12.16 -2.08 -24.25
C LEU A 124 -10.73 -2.36 -23.79
N GLU A 125 -9.72 -1.77 -24.44
CA GLU A 125 -8.32 -1.99 -24.10
C GLU A 125 -7.96 -1.50 -22.69
N ASN A 126 -8.65 -0.49 -22.16
CA ASN A 126 -8.45 0.02 -20.80
C ASN A 126 -9.15 -0.88 -19.76
N ILE A 127 -10.37 -1.35 -20.05
CA ILE A 127 -11.08 -2.38 -19.26
C ILE A 127 -10.23 -3.66 -19.20
N LYS A 128 -9.65 -4.06 -20.33
CA LYS A 128 -8.75 -5.20 -20.47
C LYS A 128 -7.46 -5.02 -19.65
N SER A 129 -6.88 -3.82 -19.60
CA SER A 129 -5.81 -3.50 -18.64
C SER A 129 -6.29 -3.57 -17.19
N ALA A 130 -7.53 -3.20 -16.87
CA ALA A 130 -8.10 -3.36 -15.52
C ALA A 130 -8.31 -4.84 -15.14
N VAL A 131 -8.93 -5.63 -16.00
CA VAL A 131 -9.10 -7.10 -15.84
C VAL A 131 -7.77 -7.78 -15.52
N LEU A 132 -6.68 -7.36 -16.16
CA LEU A 132 -5.33 -7.83 -15.83
C LEU A 132 -4.80 -7.31 -14.49
N ARG A 133 -4.92 -6.00 -14.20
CA ARG A 133 -4.45 -5.38 -12.94
C ARG A 133 -5.09 -5.98 -11.70
N TYR A 134 -6.38 -6.30 -11.78
CA TYR A 134 -7.19 -6.85 -10.69
C TYR A 134 -7.41 -8.37 -10.80
N ASN A 135 -6.67 -9.04 -11.70
CA ASN A 135 -6.70 -10.49 -11.93
C ASN A 135 -8.12 -11.09 -12.16
N ILE A 136 -9.06 -10.32 -12.73
CA ILE A 136 -10.43 -10.80 -12.95
C ILE A 136 -10.42 -12.03 -13.88
N THR A 137 -10.95 -13.16 -13.40
CA THR A 137 -10.98 -14.45 -14.11
C THR A 137 -12.32 -14.78 -14.77
N HIS A 138 -13.44 -14.26 -14.26
CA HIS A 138 -14.75 -14.41 -14.90
C HIS A 138 -14.84 -13.64 -16.24
N PRO A 139 -15.80 -14.01 -17.12
CA PRO A 139 -16.17 -13.20 -18.28
C PRO A 139 -16.56 -11.77 -17.88
N VAL A 140 -16.13 -10.80 -18.69
CA VAL A 140 -16.51 -9.39 -18.55
C VAL A 140 -17.10 -8.90 -19.86
N VAL A 141 -18.19 -8.14 -19.80
CA VAL A 141 -18.83 -7.48 -20.94
C VAL A 141 -18.68 -5.96 -20.82
N ASN A 142 -18.32 -5.29 -21.92
CA ASN A 142 -18.25 -3.84 -21.99
C ASN A 142 -19.64 -3.24 -22.25
N ASP A 143 -20.45 -3.03 -21.20
CA ASP A 143 -21.70 -2.26 -21.30
C ASP A 143 -21.39 -0.75 -21.20
N ALA A 144 -20.66 -0.25 -22.19
CA ALA A 144 -20.12 1.11 -22.23
C ALA A 144 -21.19 2.21 -22.08
N ASP A 145 -22.40 1.96 -22.61
CA ASP A 145 -23.56 2.86 -22.50
C ASP A 145 -24.47 2.54 -21.31
N ALA A 146 -24.09 1.58 -20.44
CA ALA A 146 -24.80 1.18 -19.24
C ALA A 146 -26.26 0.82 -19.52
N ALA A 147 -26.52 0.08 -20.61
CA ALA A 147 -27.85 -0.24 -21.09
C ALA A 147 -28.57 -1.24 -20.17
N LEU A 148 -27.90 -2.32 -19.74
CA LEU A 148 -28.50 -3.31 -18.84
C LEU A 148 -28.60 -2.75 -17.40
N TRP A 149 -27.65 -1.90 -17.01
CA TRP A 149 -27.72 -1.11 -15.78
C TRP A 149 -28.98 -0.24 -15.73
N GLN A 150 -29.30 0.48 -16.82
CA GLN A 150 -30.48 1.33 -16.92
C GLN A 150 -31.78 0.53 -16.95
N GLU A 151 -31.83 -0.55 -17.75
CA GLU A 151 -32.99 -1.44 -17.89
C GLU A 151 -33.41 -2.09 -16.56
N LEU A 152 -32.44 -2.36 -15.67
CA LEU A 152 -32.69 -2.93 -14.33
C LEU A 152 -32.86 -1.88 -13.22
N GLU A 153 -32.80 -0.59 -13.52
CA GLU A 153 -32.82 0.52 -12.55
C GLU A 153 -31.68 0.47 -11.49
N VAL A 154 -30.50 -0.01 -11.87
CA VAL A 154 -29.31 -0.05 -10.98
C VAL A 154 -28.87 1.38 -10.61
N SER A 155 -28.40 1.57 -9.37
CA SER A 155 -28.09 2.91 -8.82
C SER A 155 -26.84 2.98 -7.93
N CYS A 156 -26.03 1.92 -7.87
CA CYS A 156 -24.87 1.85 -6.98
C CYS A 156 -23.77 0.93 -7.55
N TRP A 157 -22.51 1.35 -7.41
CA TRP A 157 -21.33 0.56 -7.74
C TRP A 157 -20.68 0.05 -6.44
N PRO A 158 -20.47 -1.27 -6.26
CA PRO A 158 -21.00 -2.37 -7.07
C PRO A 158 -22.48 -2.66 -6.80
N THR A 159 -23.13 -3.41 -7.69
CA THR A 159 -24.39 -4.11 -7.40
C THR A 159 -24.33 -5.53 -7.95
N LEU A 160 -24.57 -6.54 -7.11
CA LEU A 160 -24.61 -7.94 -7.52
C LEU A 160 -26.05 -8.40 -7.72
N VAL A 161 -26.41 -8.85 -8.93
CA VAL A 161 -27.74 -9.40 -9.23
C VAL A 161 -27.62 -10.90 -9.48
N ILE A 162 -28.30 -11.70 -8.66
CA ILE A 162 -28.30 -13.17 -8.75
C ILE A 162 -29.54 -13.62 -9.53
N LEU A 163 -29.32 -14.40 -10.59
CA LEU A 163 -30.33 -14.92 -11.51
C LEU A 163 -30.50 -16.44 -11.37
N GLY A 164 -31.71 -16.92 -11.66
CA GLY A 164 -32.05 -18.32 -11.81
C GLY A 164 -31.83 -18.87 -13.22
N PRO A 165 -32.09 -20.18 -13.43
CA PRO A 165 -31.70 -20.92 -14.62
C PRO A 165 -32.27 -20.43 -15.95
N GLN A 166 -33.33 -19.62 -15.91
CA GLN A 166 -34.02 -19.04 -17.06
C GLN A 166 -33.71 -17.55 -17.27
N GLY A 167 -32.80 -16.96 -16.48
CA GLY A 167 -32.53 -15.51 -16.47
C GLY A 167 -33.51 -14.70 -15.61
N ASN A 168 -34.22 -15.35 -14.70
CA ASN A 168 -35.14 -14.73 -13.75
C ASN A 168 -34.41 -14.18 -12.52
N LEU A 169 -34.73 -12.94 -12.11
CA LEU A 169 -34.19 -12.33 -10.89
C LEU A 169 -34.50 -13.17 -9.65
N LEU A 170 -33.50 -13.38 -8.78
CA LEU A 170 -33.65 -14.00 -7.46
C LEU A 170 -33.32 -13.03 -6.33
N PHE A 171 -32.14 -12.41 -6.38
CA PHE A 171 -31.62 -11.53 -5.34
C PHE A 171 -30.86 -10.33 -5.91
N CYS A 172 -30.78 -9.24 -5.14
CA CYS A 172 -29.98 -8.06 -5.45
C CYS A 172 -29.21 -7.62 -4.20
N LEU A 173 -27.89 -7.57 -4.26
CA LEU A 173 -27.02 -7.10 -3.18
C LEU A 173 -26.35 -5.80 -3.61
N ILE A 174 -26.66 -4.71 -2.89
CA ILE A 174 -26.16 -3.36 -3.20
C ILE A 174 -24.93 -3.07 -2.35
N GLY A 175 -23.84 -2.63 -3.00
CA GLY A 175 -22.61 -2.22 -2.35
C GLY A 175 -21.70 -3.35 -1.86
N GLU A 176 -20.61 -2.96 -1.23
CA GLU A 176 -19.58 -3.84 -0.68
C GLU A 176 -19.99 -4.54 0.64
N GLY A 177 -19.17 -5.48 1.11
CA GLY A 177 -19.33 -6.14 2.42
C GLY A 177 -20.40 -7.24 2.50
N ASN A 178 -21.12 -7.51 1.42
CA ASN A 178 -22.25 -8.46 1.37
C ASN A 178 -21.86 -9.97 1.36
N LYS A 179 -20.62 -10.35 1.71
CA LYS A 179 -20.06 -11.70 1.55
C LYS A 179 -20.93 -12.83 2.08
N GLU A 180 -21.44 -12.70 3.30
CA GLU A 180 -22.24 -13.77 3.94
C GLU A 180 -23.54 -14.04 3.16
N ASN A 181 -24.26 -12.98 2.79
CA ASN A 181 -25.48 -13.08 1.99
C ASN A 181 -25.18 -13.60 0.57
N LEU A 182 -24.10 -13.13 -0.08
CA LEU A 182 -23.66 -13.61 -1.39
C LEU A 182 -23.46 -15.13 -1.40
N PHE A 183 -22.74 -15.68 -0.42
CA PHE A 183 -22.48 -17.12 -0.32
C PHE A 183 -23.73 -17.91 0.08
N LEU A 184 -24.54 -17.40 1.01
CA LEU A 184 -25.80 -18.02 1.44
C LEU A 184 -26.82 -18.09 0.28
N PHE A 185 -27.07 -16.97 -0.40
CA PHE A 185 -28.06 -16.87 -1.48
C PHE A 185 -27.65 -17.72 -2.68
N THR A 186 -26.38 -17.64 -3.10
CA THR A 186 -25.85 -18.43 -4.21
C THR A 186 -25.91 -19.93 -3.92
N SER A 187 -25.49 -20.37 -2.73
CA SER A 187 -25.50 -21.79 -2.37
C SER A 187 -26.92 -22.35 -2.21
N MET A 188 -27.86 -21.57 -1.68
CA MET A 188 -29.27 -21.98 -1.60
C MET A 188 -29.98 -21.96 -2.96
N ALA A 189 -29.66 -21.02 -3.85
CA ALA A 189 -30.17 -21.04 -5.23
C ALA A 189 -29.67 -22.29 -5.99
N LEU A 190 -28.36 -22.57 -5.94
CA LEU A 190 -27.76 -23.78 -6.52
C LEU A 190 -28.42 -25.06 -5.97
N LYS A 191 -28.66 -25.12 -4.66
CA LYS A 191 -29.35 -26.25 -3.99
C LYS A 191 -30.79 -26.40 -4.50
N PHE A 192 -31.57 -25.33 -4.46
CA PHE A 192 -32.98 -25.29 -4.84
C PHE A 192 -33.24 -25.72 -6.29
N TYR A 193 -32.44 -25.24 -7.25
CA TYR A 193 -32.59 -25.59 -8.66
C TYR A 193 -31.92 -26.93 -9.03
N LYS A 194 -30.91 -27.42 -8.28
CA LYS A 194 -30.41 -28.80 -8.42
C LYS A 194 -31.41 -29.84 -7.92
N GLU A 195 -32.14 -29.56 -6.85
CA GLU A 195 -33.27 -30.39 -6.36
C GLU A 195 -34.43 -30.47 -7.37
N ARG A 196 -34.40 -29.67 -8.46
CA ARG A 196 -35.39 -29.62 -9.55
C ARG A 196 -34.91 -30.17 -10.89
N ASP A 197 -33.63 -30.57 -10.99
CA ASP A 197 -32.95 -30.91 -12.26
C ASP A 197 -32.90 -29.75 -13.27
N GLU A 198 -32.92 -28.50 -12.79
CA GLU A 198 -32.90 -27.27 -13.62
C GLU A 198 -31.48 -26.69 -13.81
N ILE A 199 -30.43 -27.38 -13.33
CA ILE A 199 -29.02 -26.90 -13.39
C ILE A 199 -28.19 -27.77 -14.34
N ASN A 200 -27.73 -27.16 -15.44
CA ASN A 200 -26.88 -27.77 -16.44
C ASN A 200 -25.41 -27.80 -16.01
N SER A 201 -24.70 -28.88 -16.36
CA SER A 201 -23.26 -29.07 -16.10
C SER A 201 -22.36 -28.79 -17.33
N ASN A 202 -22.91 -28.17 -18.39
CA ASN A 202 -22.15 -27.73 -19.56
C ASN A 202 -21.05 -26.72 -19.19
N GLN A 203 -19.94 -26.74 -19.93
CA GLN A 203 -18.86 -25.76 -19.76
C GLN A 203 -19.12 -24.47 -20.54
N ILE A 204 -18.65 -23.34 -20.02
CA ILE A 204 -18.65 -22.03 -20.68
C ILE A 204 -17.35 -21.89 -21.49
N PRO A 205 -17.37 -21.29 -22.70
CA PRO A 205 -16.19 -21.19 -23.57
C PRO A 205 -15.21 -20.09 -23.13
N LEU A 206 -14.67 -20.20 -21.91
CA LEU A 206 -13.70 -19.27 -21.33
C LEU A 206 -12.38 -19.22 -22.12
N GLN A 207 -11.73 -18.06 -22.09
CA GLN A 207 -10.38 -17.81 -22.61
C GLN A 207 -9.78 -16.59 -21.90
N LEU A 208 -9.01 -16.81 -20.83
CA LEU A 208 -8.41 -15.73 -20.05
C LEU A 208 -7.40 -14.93 -20.89
N TYR A 209 -7.49 -13.60 -20.86
CA TYR A 209 -6.58 -12.77 -21.66
C TYR A 209 -5.14 -12.81 -21.12
N ARG A 210 -4.97 -12.92 -19.79
CA ARG A 210 -3.66 -12.93 -19.10
C ARG A 210 -2.72 -14.02 -19.63
N ASP A 211 -3.27 -15.16 -20.03
CA ASP A 211 -2.51 -16.34 -20.49
C ASP A 211 -1.87 -16.13 -21.89
N SER A 212 -2.15 -14.98 -22.54
CA SER A 212 -1.58 -14.57 -23.82
C SER A 212 -0.50 -13.48 -23.74
N LEU A 213 -0.20 -12.97 -22.54
CA LEU A 213 0.73 -11.85 -22.36
C LEU A 213 2.21 -12.26 -22.49
N PRO A 214 3.06 -11.43 -23.13
CA PRO A 214 4.50 -11.58 -23.04
C PRO A 214 5.02 -11.16 -21.65
N ALA A 215 6.08 -11.81 -21.18
CA ALA A 215 6.80 -11.36 -19.99
C ALA A 215 7.44 -9.98 -20.23
N SER A 216 7.36 -9.10 -19.22
CA SER A 216 7.79 -7.70 -19.30
C SER A 216 8.71 -7.33 -18.13
N PRO A 217 9.63 -6.36 -18.28
CA PRO A 217 10.43 -5.83 -17.18
C PRO A 217 9.60 -5.30 -15.98
N LEU A 218 8.45 -4.69 -16.26
CA LEU A 218 7.46 -4.20 -15.29
C LEU A 218 6.05 -4.65 -15.71
N LEU A 219 5.13 -4.77 -14.76
CA LEU A 219 3.74 -5.13 -15.00
C LEU A 219 2.84 -4.18 -14.21
N PHE A 220 2.21 -3.24 -14.92
CA PHE A 220 1.38 -2.17 -14.35
C PHE A 220 2.05 -1.42 -13.19
N PRO A 221 3.22 -0.76 -13.38
CA PRO A 221 3.87 -0.01 -12.31
C PRO A 221 2.96 1.14 -11.84
N GLY A 222 2.48 1.06 -10.59
CA GLY A 222 1.45 1.98 -10.08
C GLY A 222 1.98 3.30 -9.55
N LYS A 223 3.20 3.33 -9.00
CA LYS A 223 3.86 4.52 -8.44
C LYS A 223 5.39 4.44 -8.57
N VAL A 224 6.04 5.60 -8.55
CA VAL A 224 7.50 5.77 -8.51
C VAL A 224 7.87 6.87 -7.51
N ALA A 225 9.00 6.72 -6.82
CA ALA A 225 9.59 7.72 -5.93
C ALA A 225 11.11 7.80 -6.12
N ILE A 226 11.73 8.95 -5.84
CA ILE A 226 13.19 9.13 -5.83
C ILE A 226 13.71 9.26 -4.40
N ASP A 227 14.94 8.80 -4.15
CA ASP A 227 15.59 9.00 -2.85
C ASP A 227 16.14 10.43 -2.67
N SER A 228 16.48 10.79 -1.42
CA SER A 228 16.99 12.12 -1.08
C SER A 228 18.42 12.42 -1.56
N SER A 229 19.09 11.47 -2.23
CA SER A 229 20.36 11.71 -2.94
C SER A 229 20.15 12.04 -4.42
N GLY A 230 19.07 11.52 -5.03
CA GLY A 230 18.78 11.62 -6.46
C GLY A 230 19.35 10.45 -7.29
N GLU A 231 20.07 9.52 -6.64
CA GLU A 231 20.80 8.44 -7.33
C GLU A 231 19.99 7.14 -7.47
N ARG A 232 18.90 6.99 -6.69
CA ARG A 232 18.05 5.79 -6.70
C ARG A 232 16.58 6.15 -6.83
N LEU A 233 15.86 5.30 -7.57
CA LEU A 233 14.40 5.29 -7.68
C LEU A 233 13.84 4.03 -7.01
N VAL A 234 12.66 4.15 -6.43
CA VAL A 234 11.82 3.05 -5.94
C VAL A 234 10.60 2.97 -6.83
N ILE A 235 10.34 1.80 -7.41
CA ILE A 235 9.19 1.53 -8.28
C ILE A 235 8.30 0.51 -7.59
N ALA A 236 7.00 0.82 -7.48
CA ALA A 236 5.98 -0.16 -7.14
C ALA A 236 5.57 -0.89 -8.42
N ASP A 237 6.08 -2.11 -8.61
CA ASP A 237 5.82 -2.95 -9.77
C ASP A 237 4.57 -3.81 -9.48
N THR A 238 3.43 -3.12 -9.43
CA THR A 238 2.18 -3.55 -8.76
C THR A 238 1.68 -4.91 -9.23
N GLY A 239 1.62 -5.15 -10.54
CA GLY A 239 1.14 -6.41 -11.13
C GLY A 239 2.15 -7.56 -11.08
N HIS A 240 3.41 -7.30 -10.72
CA HIS A 240 4.36 -8.33 -10.28
C HIS A 240 4.45 -8.44 -8.75
N HIS A 241 3.53 -7.79 -8.02
CA HIS A 241 3.40 -7.80 -6.56
C HIS A 241 4.71 -7.57 -5.79
N ARG A 242 5.56 -6.68 -6.33
CA ARG A 242 6.93 -6.45 -5.83
C ARG A 242 7.34 -4.97 -5.87
N ILE A 243 8.41 -4.67 -5.15
CA ILE A 243 9.12 -3.38 -5.18
C ILE A 243 10.47 -3.57 -5.85
N LEU A 244 10.83 -2.66 -6.76
CA LEU A 244 12.17 -2.57 -7.33
C LEU A 244 12.88 -1.32 -6.81
N VAL A 245 14.15 -1.49 -6.42
CA VAL A 245 15.08 -0.37 -6.21
C VAL A 245 16.02 -0.35 -7.40
N VAL A 246 16.07 0.77 -8.12
CA VAL A 246 16.89 0.93 -9.33
C VAL A 246 17.77 2.17 -9.22
N SER A 247 18.91 2.21 -9.92
CA SER A 247 19.68 3.45 -10.08
C SER A 247 18.96 4.42 -11.03
N LYS A 248 19.37 5.69 -11.04
CA LYS A 248 18.85 6.71 -11.99
C LYS A 248 19.03 6.33 -13.48
N GLU A 249 19.95 5.42 -13.80
CA GLU A 249 20.15 4.85 -15.14
C GLU A 249 19.25 3.64 -15.45
N GLY A 250 18.43 3.17 -14.49
CA GLY A 250 17.52 2.03 -14.66
C GLY A 250 18.14 0.66 -14.33
N LYS A 251 19.37 0.60 -13.81
CA LYS A 251 19.95 -0.67 -13.32
C LYS A 251 19.21 -1.12 -12.06
N VAL A 252 18.65 -2.33 -12.04
CA VAL A 252 18.12 -2.94 -10.81
C VAL A 252 19.25 -3.13 -9.79
N LEU A 253 18.98 -2.66 -8.57
CA LEU A 253 19.86 -2.76 -7.41
C LEU A 253 19.32 -3.78 -6.40
N HIS A 254 17.99 -3.79 -6.18
CA HIS A 254 17.29 -4.75 -5.34
C HIS A 254 15.92 -5.11 -5.93
N THR A 255 15.52 -6.37 -5.78
CA THR A 255 14.15 -6.85 -6.04
C THR A 255 13.58 -7.39 -4.72
N VAL A 256 12.41 -6.90 -4.32
CA VAL A 256 11.79 -7.20 -3.02
C VAL A 256 10.34 -7.61 -3.23
N GLY A 257 9.99 -8.85 -2.89
CA GLY A 257 8.72 -9.47 -3.32
C GLY A 257 8.88 -10.34 -4.58
N GLY A 258 7.78 -10.86 -5.09
CA GLY A 258 7.78 -11.80 -6.22
C GLY A 258 6.38 -11.95 -6.85
N VAL A 259 6.31 -12.76 -7.91
CA VAL A 259 5.17 -12.81 -8.86
C VAL A 259 3.83 -13.22 -8.21
N GLU A 260 3.84 -13.87 -7.04
CA GLU A 260 2.63 -14.25 -6.31
C GLU A 260 2.28 -13.24 -5.21
N SER A 261 1.01 -12.85 -5.15
CA SER A 261 0.44 -11.98 -4.12
C SER A 261 0.55 -12.59 -2.72
N GLY A 262 0.91 -11.80 -1.72
CA GLY A 262 0.86 -12.24 -0.32
C GLY A 262 1.21 -11.15 0.70
N ARG A 263 1.25 -11.53 1.98
CA ARG A 263 1.44 -10.61 3.12
C ARG A 263 2.65 -10.94 3.99
N LYS A 264 3.62 -11.69 3.49
CA LYS A 264 4.69 -12.25 4.34
C LYS A 264 5.73 -11.18 4.68
N ASP A 265 6.14 -11.13 5.94
CA ASP A 265 7.35 -10.43 6.41
C ASP A 265 8.55 -11.40 6.43
N GLY A 266 9.77 -10.88 6.25
CA GLY A 266 10.99 -11.68 6.29
C GLY A 266 12.17 -10.98 5.60
N ARG A 267 13.13 -11.77 5.12
CA ARG A 267 14.17 -11.33 4.16
C ARG A 267 13.55 -10.95 2.81
N PHE A 268 14.29 -10.26 1.93
CA PHE A 268 13.82 -9.91 0.58
C PHE A 268 13.39 -11.13 -0.26
N SER A 269 14.03 -12.30 -0.03
CA SER A 269 13.69 -13.59 -0.63
C SER A 269 12.49 -14.31 0.01
N GLU A 270 11.88 -13.73 1.04
CA GLU A 270 10.81 -14.33 1.84
C GLU A 270 9.56 -13.47 1.93
N CYS A 271 9.68 -12.16 1.77
CA CYS A 271 8.58 -11.22 1.89
C CYS A 271 7.69 -11.20 0.64
N SER A 272 6.41 -10.88 0.82
CA SER A 272 5.47 -10.64 -0.26
C SER A 272 4.60 -9.41 0.00
N PHE A 273 4.05 -8.87 -1.08
CA PHE A 273 3.11 -7.74 -1.12
C PHE A 273 1.85 -8.17 -1.88
N ASN A 274 0.77 -7.40 -1.78
CA ASN A 274 -0.43 -7.59 -2.57
C ASN A 274 -0.77 -6.26 -3.27
N SER A 275 -0.52 -6.23 -4.58
CA SER A 275 -0.65 -5.05 -5.46
C SER A 275 -0.20 -3.72 -4.80
N PRO A 276 1.10 -3.57 -4.47
CA PRO A 276 1.62 -2.39 -3.80
C PRO A 276 1.47 -1.12 -4.67
N GLN A 277 1.14 0.00 -4.04
CA GLN A 277 0.97 1.32 -4.68
C GLN A 277 1.93 2.35 -4.10
N GLY A 278 1.49 3.17 -3.13
CA GLY A 278 2.23 4.32 -2.62
C GLY A 278 3.61 3.94 -2.08
N VAL A 279 4.67 4.41 -2.74
CA VAL A 279 6.06 4.24 -2.28
C VAL A 279 6.68 5.58 -1.86
N ALA A 280 7.49 5.53 -0.81
CA ALA A 280 8.34 6.63 -0.37
C ALA A 280 9.68 6.08 0.14
N ILE A 281 10.68 6.95 0.27
CA ILE A 281 12.03 6.56 0.69
C ILE A 281 12.69 7.68 1.50
N ASP A 282 13.32 7.30 2.62
CA ASP A 282 14.09 8.18 3.51
C ASP A 282 15.42 7.50 3.87
N GLY A 283 16.51 7.99 3.27
CA GLY A 283 17.84 7.39 3.39
C GLY A 283 17.88 5.97 2.81
N ASN A 284 17.84 4.96 3.69
CA ASN A 284 17.79 3.53 3.32
C ASN A 284 16.49 2.85 3.76
N ASN A 285 15.49 3.61 4.23
CA ASN A 285 14.18 3.07 4.60
C ASN A 285 13.23 3.24 3.41
N ILE A 286 12.60 2.15 2.97
CA ILE A 286 11.58 2.15 1.92
C ILE A 286 10.22 1.88 2.55
N TYR A 287 9.24 2.63 2.06
CA TYR A 287 7.90 2.73 2.59
C TYR A 287 6.94 2.18 1.55
N VAL A 288 5.94 1.40 1.95
CA VAL A 288 4.97 0.81 1.01
C VAL A 288 3.56 0.89 1.59
N ALA A 289 2.65 1.48 0.82
CA ALA A 289 1.22 1.25 0.91
C ALA A 289 0.90 -0.03 0.13
N ASP A 290 0.76 -1.11 0.88
CA ASP A 290 0.60 -2.49 0.44
C ASP A 290 -0.92 -2.74 0.33
N THR A 291 -1.48 -2.27 -0.78
CA THR A 291 -2.87 -1.78 -0.85
C THR A 291 -3.90 -2.88 -0.66
N GLU A 292 -3.76 -4.00 -1.36
CA GLU A 292 -4.66 -5.15 -1.27
C GLU A 292 -4.30 -6.09 -0.09
N ASN A 293 -3.35 -5.67 0.77
CA ASN A 293 -3.17 -6.19 2.13
C ASN A 293 -3.73 -5.24 3.20
N HIS A 294 -4.10 -4.02 2.81
CA HIS A 294 -4.43 -2.89 3.70
C HIS A 294 -3.32 -2.56 4.72
N LEU A 295 -2.05 -2.78 4.35
CA LEU A 295 -0.89 -2.62 5.24
C LEU A 295 -0.02 -1.41 4.87
N ILE A 296 0.63 -0.84 5.89
CA ILE A 296 1.61 0.23 5.76
C ILE A 296 2.94 -0.25 6.33
N ARG A 297 4.01 -0.21 5.53
CA ARG A 297 5.37 -0.63 5.93
C ARG A 297 6.29 0.60 6.04
N LYS A 298 6.97 0.84 7.18
CA LYS A 298 8.39 1.33 7.22
C LYS A 298 8.80 2.84 7.33
N VAL A 299 8.82 3.48 8.52
CA VAL A 299 9.58 4.73 8.92
C VAL A 299 8.82 6.03 8.52
N LYS A 300 9.14 7.34 8.78
CA LYS A 300 9.74 8.13 9.91
C LYS A 300 8.77 9.26 10.34
N SER A 301 9.03 9.91 11.49
CA SER A 301 8.36 11.10 12.07
C SER A 301 6.83 11.09 12.01
N VAL A 302 6.22 11.58 10.92
CA VAL A 302 4.80 11.38 10.59
C VAL A 302 4.70 10.91 9.14
N LEU A 303 4.27 9.66 8.96
CA LEU A 303 3.93 9.12 7.65
C LEU A 303 2.49 9.48 7.30
N TRP A 304 2.33 10.21 6.20
CA TRP A 304 1.03 10.61 5.65
C TRP A 304 0.54 9.54 4.68
N ILE A 305 -0.69 9.08 4.90
CA ILE A 305 -1.30 7.95 4.19
C ILE A 305 -2.61 8.42 3.58
N ALA A 306 -2.79 8.19 2.27
CA ALA A 306 -4.07 8.37 1.62
C ALA A 306 -4.82 7.03 1.64
N MET A 307 -5.90 6.96 2.40
CA MET A 307 -6.75 5.77 2.50
C MET A 307 -7.87 5.88 1.46
N ALA A 308 -7.63 5.32 0.28
CA ALA A 308 -8.57 5.29 -0.84
C ALA A 308 -9.96 4.75 -0.40
N GLY A 309 -9.99 3.52 0.10
CA GLY A 309 -11.19 2.78 0.52
C GLY A 309 -11.83 3.19 1.86
N THR A 310 -11.35 4.24 2.53
CA THR A 310 -12.08 4.88 3.65
C THR A 310 -12.18 6.40 3.49
N HIS A 311 -11.85 6.90 2.29
CA HIS A 311 -11.94 8.30 1.87
C HIS A 311 -11.36 9.30 2.91
N GLN A 312 -10.17 8.98 3.42
CA GLN A 312 -9.53 9.68 4.53
C GLN A 312 -8.03 9.86 4.33
N ILE A 313 -7.48 10.88 4.99
CA ILE A 313 -6.03 11.08 5.13
C ILE A 313 -5.64 10.73 6.56
N TRP A 314 -4.74 9.76 6.69
CA TRP A 314 -4.24 9.26 7.97
C TRP A 314 -2.81 9.73 8.22
N ALA A 315 -2.48 9.82 9.51
CA ALA A 315 -1.16 10.13 10.03
C ALA A 315 -0.71 8.99 10.93
N PHE A 316 0.42 8.38 10.60
CA PHE A 316 1.11 7.43 11.47
C PHE A 316 2.32 8.12 12.10
N LEU A 317 2.30 8.32 13.42
CA LEU A 317 3.44 8.87 14.15
C LEU A 317 4.48 7.77 14.37
N LEU A 318 5.74 8.08 14.11
CA LEU A 318 6.87 7.13 14.23
C LEU A 318 7.94 7.60 15.22
N GLU A 319 7.79 8.82 15.71
CA GLU A 319 8.50 9.44 16.83
C GLU A 319 7.42 10.17 17.68
N ASP A 320 7.68 10.42 18.97
CA ASP A 320 6.72 11.15 19.81
C ASP A 320 6.57 12.59 19.30
N GLY A 321 5.34 13.08 19.13
CA GLY A 321 5.10 14.35 18.46
C GLY A 321 3.65 14.82 18.54
N ALA A 322 3.33 15.97 17.96
CA ALA A 322 1.98 16.51 17.94
C ALA A 322 1.51 16.74 16.49
N LEU A 323 0.27 16.37 16.20
CA LEU A 323 -0.39 16.77 14.96
C LEU A 323 -0.89 18.22 15.05
N PRO A 324 -1.18 18.89 13.93
CA PRO A 324 -1.66 20.27 13.93
C PRO A 324 -2.90 20.47 14.83
N LYS A 325 -2.78 21.34 15.83
CA LYS A 325 -3.77 21.58 16.92
C LYS A 325 -4.09 20.37 17.83
N GLY A 326 -3.32 19.29 17.76
CA GLY A 326 -3.46 18.11 18.60
C GLY A 326 -2.65 18.18 19.91
N SER A 327 -2.99 17.29 20.85
CA SER A 327 -2.13 16.95 21.98
C SER A 327 -0.83 16.28 21.53
N LEU A 328 0.14 16.15 22.44
CA LEU A 328 1.26 15.22 22.23
C LEU A 328 0.72 13.79 22.13
N LEU A 329 1.08 13.11 21.05
CA LEU A 329 0.78 11.72 20.74
C LEU A 329 2.09 10.92 20.78
N SER A 330 2.00 9.66 21.21
CA SER A 330 3.17 8.79 21.22
C SER A 330 3.52 8.28 19.82
N LYS A 331 4.77 7.90 19.64
CA LYS A 331 5.23 7.00 18.59
C LYS A 331 4.29 5.79 18.44
N GLU A 332 4.17 5.31 17.19
CA GLU A 332 3.28 4.23 16.74
C GLU A 332 1.77 4.50 16.88
N THR A 333 1.37 5.75 17.18
CA THR A 333 -0.03 6.19 17.02
C THR A 333 -0.40 6.29 15.54
N CYS A 334 -1.32 5.45 15.06
CA CYS A 334 -1.97 5.61 13.76
C CYS A 334 -3.36 6.26 13.94
N ILE A 335 -3.64 7.36 13.23
CA ILE A 335 -4.88 8.10 13.39
C ILE A 335 -5.30 8.78 12.09
N ARG A 336 -6.60 8.76 11.77
CA ARG A 336 -7.20 9.67 10.78
C ARG A 336 -6.87 11.11 11.16
N PHE A 337 -6.22 11.84 10.26
CA PHE A 337 -6.00 13.28 10.38
C PHE A 337 -7.15 14.09 9.74
N ALA A 338 -7.64 13.71 8.56
CA ALA A 338 -8.70 14.43 7.83
C ALA A 338 -9.61 13.49 7.02
N GLY A 339 -10.81 13.98 6.66
CA GLY A 339 -11.88 13.20 6.02
C GLY A 339 -12.89 12.69 7.05
N SER A 340 -14.19 12.63 6.72
CA SER A 340 -15.20 12.06 7.61
C SER A 340 -15.29 10.54 7.50
N GLY A 341 -15.02 10.00 6.30
CA GLY A 341 -15.36 8.64 5.87
C GLY A 341 -16.40 8.61 4.75
N ASN A 342 -17.13 9.71 4.51
CA ASN A 342 -18.05 9.82 3.38
C ASN A 342 -17.25 10.03 2.07
N GLU A 343 -17.77 9.52 0.95
CA GLU A 343 -17.27 9.81 -0.38
C GLU A 343 -17.86 11.14 -0.91
N GLU A 344 -17.10 12.24 -0.85
CA GLU A 344 -17.58 13.57 -1.21
C GLU A 344 -16.42 14.52 -1.61
N ASN A 345 -16.68 15.53 -2.44
CA ASN A 345 -15.74 16.64 -2.65
C ASN A 345 -15.86 17.75 -1.56
N ARG A 346 -16.07 17.38 -0.29
CA ARG A 346 -16.30 18.37 0.78
C ARG A 346 -15.00 18.93 1.34
N ASN A 347 -14.78 20.21 1.07
CA ASN A 347 -13.70 21.01 1.65
C ASN A 347 -14.17 21.67 2.97
N ASN A 348 -13.29 21.81 3.97
CA ASN A 348 -13.67 22.34 5.29
C ASN A 348 -12.47 22.87 6.10
N SER A 349 -12.69 23.92 6.91
CA SER A 349 -11.70 24.43 7.87
C SER A 349 -11.43 23.48 9.04
N TYR A 350 -12.31 22.51 9.31
CA TYR A 350 -12.11 21.46 10.30
C TYR A 350 -11.85 20.12 9.58
N PRO A 351 -10.70 19.45 9.78
CA PRO A 351 -10.31 18.31 8.97
C PRO A 351 -11.28 17.12 9.00
N HIS A 352 -11.89 16.82 10.16
CA HIS A 352 -12.89 15.75 10.31
C HIS A 352 -14.28 16.11 9.73
N LYS A 353 -14.49 17.36 9.26
CA LYS A 353 -15.71 17.82 8.56
C LYS A 353 -15.48 18.08 7.07
N ALA A 354 -14.25 17.87 6.60
CA ALA A 354 -13.98 17.63 5.20
C ALA A 354 -14.27 16.15 4.90
N ALA A 355 -14.52 15.83 3.65
CA ALA A 355 -14.68 14.47 3.13
C ALA A 355 -13.97 14.42 1.77
N PHE A 356 -13.40 13.27 1.42
CA PHE A 356 -12.60 13.03 0.22
C PHE A 356 -13.33 12.05 -0.70
N ALA A 357 -12.82 11.80 -1.90
CA ALA A 357 -13.33 10.76 -2.77
C ALA A 357 -12.14 10.01 -3.40
N GLN A 358 -11.84 8.85 -2.81
CA GLN A 358 -10.74 7.96 -3.20
C GLN A 358 -9.36 8.66 -3.32
N PRO A 359 -8.83 9.31 -2.26
CA PRO A 359 -7.54 9.99 -2.32
C PRO A 359 -6.43 8.98 -2.61
N SER A 360 -5.65 9.20 -3.67
CA SER A 360 -4.74 8.19 -4.24
C SER A 360 -3.29 8.66 -4.47
N GLY A 361 -3.05 9.98 -4.40
CA GLY A 361 -1.72 10.58 -4.51
C GLY A 361 -1.49 11.66 -3.47
N LEU A 362 -0.28 11.70 -2.89
CA LEU A 362 0.15 12.69 -1.90
C LEU A 362 1.51 13.29 -2.25
N THR A 363 1.69 14.57 -1.95
CA THR A 363 3.03 15.19 -1.92
C THR A 363 3.11 16.27 -0.83
N LEU A 364 4.28 16.41 -0.21
CA LEU A 364 4.52 17.30 0.91
C LEU A 364 5.11 18.62 0.42
N CYS A 365 4.48 19.74 0.76
CA CYS A 365 4.99 21.09 0.53
C CYS A 365 5.17 21.80 1.89
N PRO A 366 6.28 21.52 2.62
CA PRO A 366 6.49 22.05 3.98
C PRO A 366 6.94 23.52 3.97
N ALA A 367 7.39 24.05 2.83
CA ALA A 367 7.86 25.42 2.71
C ALA A 367 6.72 26.44 2.88
N GLU A 368 7.02 27.55 3.54
CA GLU A 368 6.17 28.75 3.53
C GLU A 368 6.15 29.39 2.14
N PRO A 369 5.01 29.98 1.68
CA PRO A 369 3.78 30.25 2.43
C PRO A 369 2.79 29.07 2.47
N TRP A 370 3.14 27.92 1.90
CA TRP A 370 2.23 26.80 1.64
C TRP A 370 1.96 25.97 2.88
N ASN A 371 3.01 25.35 3.42
CA ASN A 371 2.99 24.52 4.62
C ASN A 371 1.80 23.53 4.64
N CYS A 372 1.73 22.69 3.62
CA CYS A 372 0.58 21.83 3.32
C CYS A 372 0.97 20.48 2.69
N LEU A 373 0.03 19.54 2.71
CA LEU A 373 -0.01 18.39 1.80
C LEU A 373 -0.84 18.76 0.57
N PHE A 374 -0.40 18.40 -0.62
CA PHE A 374 -1.23 18.34 -1.81
C PHE A 374 -1.71 16.91 -2.05
N ILE A 375 -2.94 16.77 -2.55
CA ILE A 375 -3.67 15.52 -2.62
C ILE A 375 -4.34 15.39 -3.99
N ALA A 376 -4.14 14.25 -4.64
CA ALA A 376 -4.94 13.82 -5.78
C ALA A 376 -6.15 13.04 -5.26
N ASP A 377 -7.34 13.61 -5.46
CA ASP A 377 -8.64 13.13 -4.96
C ASP A 377 -9.43 12.58 -6.15
N SER A 378 -9.24 11.28 -6.42
CA SER A 378 -9.46 10.67 -7.74
C SER A 378 -10.92 10.70 -8.18
N GLU A 379 -11.82 10.20 -7.32
CA GLU A 379 -13.24 10.06 -7.64
C GLU A 379 -14.00 11.40 -7.63
N SER A 380 -13.43 12.44 -7.01
CA SER A 380 -13.93 13.81 -7.15
C SER A 380 -13.31 14.56 -8.34
N SER A 381 -12.35 13.92 -9.03
CA SER A 381 -11.54 14.49 -10.11
C SER A 381 -11.01 15.89 -9.77
N SER A 382 -10.43 16.02 -8.58
CA SER A 382 -9.92 17.29 -8.06
C SER A 382 -8.58 17.16 -7.35
N ILE A 383 -7.84 18.28 -7.30
CA ILE A 383 -6.63 18.41 -6.50
C ILE A 383 -6.96 19.30 -5.31
N ARG A 384 -6.57 18.84 -4.12
CA ARG A 384 -6.91 19.50 -2.85
C ARG A 384 -5.65 19.68 -2.00
N SER A 385 -5.73 20.56 -1.01
CA SER A 385 -4.64 20.87 -0.09
C SER A 385 -5.10 20.75 1.36
N VAL A 386 -4.26 20.15 2.22
CA VAL A 386 -4.49 20.09 3.67
C VAL A 386 -3.38 20.84 4.37
N SER A 387 -3.75 21.88 5.11
CA SER A 387 -2.83 22.72 5.87
C SER A 387 -2.18 21.96 7.03
N LEU A 388 -0.85 21.98 7.10
CA LEU A 388 -0.06 21.43 8.21
C LEU A 388 -0.01 22.38 9.43
N LYS A 389 -0.68 23.54 9.37
CA LYS A 389 -0.82 24.47 10.50
C LYS A 389 -2.09 24.24 11.31
N ASP A 390 -3.17 23.80 10.66
CA ASP A 390 -4.50 23.74 11.27
C ASP A 390 -5.43 22.64 10.77
N GLY A 391 -4.98 21.79 9.83
CA GLY A 391 -5.79 20.73 9.23
C GLY A 391 -6.87 21.22 8.25
N ALA A 392 -6.92 22.51 7.92
CA ALA A 392 -7.93 23.03 6.98
C ALA A 392 -7.74 22.42 5.58
N VAL A 393 -8.80 21.75 5.09
CA VAL A 393 -8.86 21.14 3.76
C VAL A 393 -9.46 22.14 2.77
N LYS A 394 -8.73 22.45 1.70
CA LYS A 394 -9.07 23.49 0.72
C LYS A 394 -8.91 22.97 -0.70
N HIS A 395 -9.87 23.30 -1.55
CA HIS A 395 -9.85 23.07 -2.99
C HIS A 395 -8.64 23.74 -3.62
N LEU A 396 -7.99 23.10 -4.59
CA LEU A 396 -6.99 23.72 -5.46
C LEU A 396 -7.54 23.91 -6.87
N VAL A 397 -7.74 22.81 -7.61
CA VAL A 397 -8.25 22.76 -9.01
C VAL A 397 -9.12 21.53 -9.24
N GLY A 398 -9.90 21.50 -10.33
CA GLY A 398 -10.77 20.37 -10.68
C GLY A 398 -12.09 20.34 -9.91
N GLY A 399 -12.91 19.31 -10.16
CA GLY A 399 -14.22 19.11 -9.54
C GLY A 399 -15.23 20.24 -9.80
N GLU A 400 -16.23 20.34 -8.93
CA GLU A 400 -17.25 21.41 -8.91
C GLU A 400 -17.52 21.94 -7.50
N ARG A 401 -18.39 22.94 -7.37
CA ARG A 401 -18.77 23.53 -6.07
C ARG A 401 -19.67 22.64 -5.20
N ASP A 402 -20.43 21.72 -5.79
CA ASP A 402 -21.29 20.82 -5.04
C ASP A 402 -20.44 19.67 -4.45
N PRO A 403 -20.36 19.51 -3.12
CA PRO A 403 -19.59 18.43 -2.51
C PRO A 403 -20.14 17.03 -2.83
N MET A 404 -21.40 16.89 -3.24
CA MET A 404 -21.97 15.58 -3.62
C MET A 404 -21.70 15.21 -5.09
N ASN A 405 -21.19 16.13 -5.91
CA ASN A 405 -20.98 15.89 -7.33
C ASN A 405 -19.61 15.23 -7.61
N LEU A 406 -19.62 13.90 -7.71
CA LEU A 406 -18.48 13.06 -8.10
C LEU A 406 -18.41 12.79 -9.63
N PHE A 407 -19.17 13.53 -10.44
CA PHE A 407 -19.21 13.43 -11.90
C PHE A 407 -18.68 14.72 -12.58
N ALA A 408 -17.97 15.56 -11.82
CA ALA A 408 -17.45 16.86 -12.23
C ALA A 408 -16.10 16.78 -12.98
N PHE A 409 -15.98 15.81 -13.89
CA PHE A 409 -14.74 15.45 -14.60
C PHE A 409 -14.66 16.00 -16.03
N GLY A 410 -13.53 15.77 -16.70
CA GLY A 410 -13.27 16.11 -18.11
C GLY A 410 -11.81 16.50 -18.34
N ASP A 411 -11.48 17.00 -19.53
CA ASP A 411 -10.14 17.55 -19.85
C ASP A 411 -10.26 19.04 -20.18
N ALA A 412 -9.91 19.91 -19.23
CA ALA A 412 -9.92 21.35 -19.44
C ALA A 412 -8.82 22.05 -18.63
N ASP A 413 -8.06 22.93 -19.30
CA ASP A 413 -7.07 23.80 -18.67
C ASP A 413 -7.73 25.11 -18.21
N GLY A 414 -7.30 25.66 -17.08
CA GLY A 414 -7.87 26.89 -16.52
C GLY A 414 -7.67 27.06 -15.00
N ALA A 415 -8.33 28.07 -14.43
CA ALA A 415 -8.17 28.42 -13.01
C ALA A 415 -9.23 27.76 -12.11
N GLY A 416 -8.79 27.07 -11.05
CA GLY A 416 -9.65 26.53 -10.00
C GLY A 416 -10.64 25.48 -10.53
N ILE A 417 -11.94 25.72 -10.33
CA ILE A 417 -13.04 24.84 -10.80
C ILE A 417 -13.24 24.86 -12.32
N ASN A 418 -12.66 25.84 -13.02
CA ASN A 418 -12.73 25.91 -14.49
C ASN A 418 -11.80 24.87 -15.14
N ALA A 419 -10.76 24.44 -14.42
CA ALA A 419 -10.01 23.26 -14.82
C ALA A 419 -10.84 22.00 -14.60
N LYS A 420 -10.70 21.02 -15.49
CA LYS A 420 -11.28 19.68 -15.35
C LYS A 420 -10.18 18.63 -15.52
N LEU A 421 -10.29 17.59 -14.72
CA LEU A 421 -9.39 16.44 -14.62
C LEU A 421 -10.24 15.16 -14.75
N GLN A 422 -9.60 14.01 -14.92
CA GLN A 422 -10.28 12.72 -14.96
C GLN A 422 -9.46 11.68 -14.19
N HIS A 423 -9.98 11.29 -13.02
CA HIS A 423 -9.41 10.31 -12.09
C HIS A 423 -7.88 10.47 -11.86
N PRO A 424 -7.40 11.63 -11.35
CA PRO A 424 -5.97 11.89 -11.18
C PRO A 424 -5.38 11.05 -10.04
N LEU A 425 -4.41 10.17 -10.33
CA LEU A 425 -3.83 9.23 -9.35
C LEU A 425 -2.56 9.71 -8.66
N GLY A 426 -1.94 10.82 -9.10
CA GLY A 426 -0.63 11.25 -8.61
C GLY A 426 -0.42 12.77 -8.58
N VAL A 427 0.34 13.24 -7.59
CA VAL A 427 0.82 14.62 -7.45
C VAL A 427 2.29 14.64 -6.99
N THR A 428 3.08 15.61 -7.45
CA THR A 428 4.45 15.84 -6.96
C THR A 428 4.83 17.33 -6.97
N TRP A 429 5.52 17.80 -5.92
CA TRP A 429 5.79 19.22 -5.67
C TRP A 429 7.19 19.65 -6.12
N ASP A 430 7.26 20.54 -7.09
CA ASP A 430 8.48 21.17 -7.59
C ASP A 430 8.84 22.41 -6.76
N GLN A 431 9.71 22.21 -5.77
CA GLN A 431 10.19 23.27 -4.89
C GLN A 431 11.07 24.33 -5.60
N LYS A 432 11.66 24.01 -6.76
CA LYS A 432 12.47 24.92 -7.58
C LYS A 432 11.59 25.92 -8.34
N ARG A 433 10.48 25.46 -8.91
CA ARG A 433 9.56 26.29 -9.72
C ARG A 433 8.30 26.74 -8.99
N ASN A 434 8.04 26.22 -7.78
CA ASN A 434 6.78 26.39 -7.03
C ASN A 434 5.55 25.87 -7.81
N LEU A 435 5.71 24.76 -8.52
CA LEU A 435 4.67 24.11 -9.31
C LEU A 435 4.29 22.75 -8.72
N LEU A 436 3.03 22.37 -8.89
CA LEU A 436 2.54 21.03 -8.57
C LEU A 436 2.28 20.30 -9.89
N TYR A 437 3.02 19.22 -10.15
CA TYR A 437 2.73 18.35 -11.29
C TYR A 437 1.71 17.28 -10.88
N VAL A 438 0.79 16.96 -11.79
CA VAL A 438 -0.33 16.04 -11.58
C VAL A 438 -0.29 14.98 -12.68
N ALA A 439 -0.42 13.71 -12.31
CA ALA A 439 -0.79 12.67 -13.26
C ALA A 439 -2.33 12.66 -13.38
N ASP A 440 -2.82 13.14 -14.52
CA ASP A 440 -4.24 13.27 -14.86
C ASP A 440 -4.63 12.03 -15.67
N SER A 441 -4.81 10.92 -14.95
CA SER A 441 -4.53 9.58 -15.45
C SER A 441 -5.47 9.14 -16.58
N TYR A 442 -6.77 9.36 -16.42
CA TYR A 442 -7.78 8.99 -17.44
C TYR A 442 -7.89 10.02 -18.58
N ASN A 443 -7.26 11.20 -18.44
CA ASN A 443 -7.00 12.12 -19.55
C ASN A 443 -5.64 11.86 -20.23
N HIS A 444 -4.92 10.82 -19.80
CA HIS A 444 -3.61 10.39 -20.32
C HIS A 444 -2.58 11.54 -20.41
N LYS A 445 -2.61 12.44 -19.43
CA LYS A 445 -1.84 13.69 -19.41
C LYS A 445 -1.09 13.90 -18.11
N ILE A 446 -0.01 14.67 -18.22
CA ILE A 446 0.63 15.31 -17.07
C ILE A 446 0.20 16.78 -17.09
N LYS A 447 -0.45 17.24 -16.03
CA LYS A 447 -0.82 18.65 -15.83
C LYS A 447 0.21 19.34 -14.93
N ALA A 448 0.36 20.65 -15.06
CA ALA A 448 1.07 21.51 -14.13
C ALA A 448 0.10 22.54 -13.53
N VAL A 449 0.13 22.68 -12.20
CA VAL A 449 -0.71 23.61 -11.44
C VAL A 449 0.18 24.62 -10.73
N GLU A 450 -0.08 25.92 -10.91
CA GLU A 450 0.50 26.97 -10.07
C GLU A 450 -0.43 27.26 -8.88
N PRO A 451 -0.04 26.93 -7.61
CA PRO A 451 -0.99 27.03 -6.51
C PRO A 451 -1.36 28.46 -6.08
N LYS A 452 -0.71 29.51 -6.64
CA LYS A 452 -1.02 30.93 -6.35
C LYS A 452 -2.24 31.40 -7.14
N SER A 453 -2.19 31.28 -8.48
CA SER A 453 -3.31 31.58 -9.36
C SER A 453 -4.38 30.49 -9.38
N LYS A 454 -4.03 29.27 -8.92
CA LYS A 454 -4.78 28.03 -9.15
C LYS A 454 -4.94 27.68 -10.63
N ASN A 455 -4.05 28.16 -11.49
CA ASN A 455 -4.10 27.83 -12.91
C ASN A 455 -3.53 26.42 -13.15
N CYS A 456 -4.32 25.55 -13.78
CA CYS A 456 -3.95 24.22 -14.26
C CYS A 456 -3.76 24.26 -15.78
N VAL A 457 -2.66 23.70 -16.27
CA VAL A 457 -2.38 23.56 -17.71
C VAL A 457 -1.80 22.19 -18.04
N THR A 458 -1.97 21.75 -19.28
CA THR A 458 -1.32 20.56 -19.82
C THR A 458 0.18 20.81 -19.95
N LEU A 459 0.97 20.02 -19.23
CA LEU A 459 2.44 20.02 -19.34
C LEU A 459 2.89 19.09 -20.46
N ALA A 460 2.36 17.87 -20.49
CA ALA A 460 2.69 16.83 -21.44
C ALA A 460 1.51 15.87 -21.66
N GLY A 461 1.51 15.16 -22.79
CA GLY A 461 0.46 14.21 -23.18
C GLY A 461 -0.43 14.73 -24.29
N THR A 462 -0.60 13.95 -25.35
CA THR A 462 -1.60 14.18 -26.42
C THR A 462 -3.03 14.12 -25.88
N GLY A 463 -3.30 13.17 -24.99
CA GLY A 463 -4.64 12.76 -24.54
C GLY A 463 -5.07 11.41 -25.12
N GLU A 464 -4.34 10.89 -26.10
CA GLU A 464 -4.58 9.57 -26.69
C GLU A 464 -3.78 8.50 -25.96
N ALA A 465 -4.42 7.37 -25.62
CA ALA A 465 -3.81 6.26 -24.91
C ALA A 465 -2.65 5.64 -25.73
N GLY A 466 -1.48 5.49 -25.12
CA GLY A 466 -0.43 4.63 -25.68
C GLY A 466 1.01 4.99 -25.32
N GLY A 467 1.95 4.14 -25.77
CA GLY A 467 3.36 4.19 -25.39
C GLY A 467 4.20 5.26 -26.10
N ALA A 468 3.69 5.90 -27.16
CA ALA A 468 4.47 6.72 -28.08
C ALA A 468 5.35 7.78 -27.37
N ILE A 469 6.65 7.79 -27.69
CA ILE A 469 7.59 8.83 -27.28
C ILE A 469 7.66 9.86 -28.41
N GLY A 470 7.02 11.01 -28.22
CA GLY A 470 7.09 12.11 -29.18
C GLY A 470 8.40 12.90 -29.11
N PRO A 471 8.70 13.74 -30.12
CA PRO A 471 9.86 14.65 -30.10
C PRO A 471 9.83 15.70 -28.96
N GLY A 472 8.72 15.83 -28.25
CA GLY A 472 8.57 16.68 -27.09
C GLY A 472 7.30 16.38 -26.29
N PHE A 473 7.11 17.13 -25.20
CA PHE A 473 6.04 16.92 -24.22
C PHE A 473 4.61 16.88 -24.82
N THR A 474 4.30 17.69 -25.83
CA THR A 474 2.95 17.74 -26.44
C THR A 474 2.70 16.64 -27.48
N GLN A 475 3.70 15.81 -27.78
CA GLN A 475 3.61 14.71 -28.75
C GLN A 475 3.86 13.31 -28.14
N THR A 476 4.18 13.20 -26.85
CA THR A 476 4.14 11.91 -26.15
C THR A 476 2.70 11.52 -25.82
N SER A 477 2.39 10.24 -25.90
CA SER A 477 1.21 9.67 -25.23
C SER A 477 1.61 9.13 -23.84
N PHE A 478 0.60 8.83 -23.03
CA PHE A 478 0.69 8.05 -21.79
C PHE A 478 -0.46 7.03 -21.81
N ASN A 479 -0.50 6.08 -20.88
CA ASN A 479 -1.68 5.22 -20.69
C ASN A 479 -1.90 4.98 -19.18
N GLU A 480 -2.97 5.59 -18.66
CA GLU A 480 -3.33 5.67 -17.24
C GLU A 480 -2.13 5.83 -16.28
N PRO A 481 -1.32 6.90 -16.40
CA PRO A 481 -0.14 7.07 -15.55
C PRO A 481 -0.54 7.16 -14.06
N GLY A 482 -0.19 6.12 -13.28
CA GLY A 482 -0.63 5.95 -11.91
C GLY A 482 0.09 6.83 -10.88
N GLY A 483 1.24 7.39 -11.22
CA GLY A 483 2.01 8.24 -10.30
C GLY A 483 3.20 8.94 -10.94
N LEU A 484 3.75 9.93 -10.23
CA LEU A 484 4.90 10.71 -10.68
C LEU A 484 5.72 11.27 -9.52
N CYS A 485 7.01 11.50 -9.73
CA CYS A 485 7.94 12.03 -8.74
C CYS A 485 9.00 12.93 -9.40
N ILE A 486 9.23 14.12 -8.83
CA ILE A 486 10.24 15.08 -9.28
C ILE A 486 11.61 14.76 -8.68
N GLY A 487 12.68 14.84 -9.49
CA GLY A 487 14.06 14.75 -9.03
C GLY A 487 14.47 15.92 -8.14
N ASN A 488 15.44 15.70 -7.23
CA ASN A 488 15.84 16.69 -6.22
C ASN A 488 16.43 17.99 -6.79
N ASP A 489 16.95 17.95 -8.03
CA ASP A 489 17.46 19.11 -8.79
C ASP A 489 16.36 19.86 -9.57
N GLY A 490 15.12 19.34 -9.54
CA GLY A 490 14.00 19.80 -10.35
C GLY A 490 14.21 19.64 -11.85
N HIS A 491 15.14 18.80 -12.33
CA HIS A 491 15.43 18.65 -13.75
C HIS A 491 14.55 17.56 -14.39
N LEU A 492 14.51 16.37 -13.78
CA LEU A 492 13.83 15.20 -14.33
C LEU A 492 12.55 14.89 -13.54
N LEU A 493 11.43 14.75 -14.24
CA LEU A 493 10.15 14.29 -13.71
C LEU A 493 9.93 12.83 -14.14
N TYR A 494 9.91 11.91 -13.19
CA TYR A 494 9.68 10.49 -13.41
C TYR A 494 8.17 10.20 -13.32
N VAL A 495 7.64 9.43 -14.27
CA VAL A 495 6.22 9.07 -14.37
C VAL A 495 6.11 7.56 -14.46
N ALA A 496 5.33 6.95 -13.57
CA ALA A 496 4.90 5.56 -13.70
C ALA A 496 3.76 5.49 -14.71
N ASP A 497 4.07 5.05 -15.93
CA ASP A 497 3.18 5.03 -17.09
C ASP A 497 2.52 3.63 -17.17
N THR A 498 1.52 3.45 -16.30
CA THR A 498 1.10 2.14 -15.76
C THR A 498 0.66 1.16 -16.83
N ASN A 499 -0.29 1.52 -17.69
CA ASN A 499 -0.78 0.61 -18.74
C ASN A 499 0.17 0.53 -19.95
N ASN A 500 1.25 1.33 -19.97
CA ASN A 500 2.37 1.17 -20.90
C ASN A 500 3.52 0.32 -20.32
N HIS A 501 3.38 -0.19 -19.10
CA HIS A 501 4.36 -1.06 -18.43
C HIS A 501 5.76 -0.43 -18.27
N GLN A 502 5.83 0.90 -18.12
CA GLN A 502 7.09 1.66 -18.23
C GLN A 502 7.21 2.77 -17.19
N ILE A 503 8.45 3.23 -16.95
CA ILE A 503 8.72 4.52 -16.32
C ILE A 503 9.15 5.49 -17.41
N LYS A 504 8.39 6.56 -17.63
CA LYS A 504 8.79 7.67 -18.51
C LYS A 504 9.54 8.73 -17.72
N VAL A 505 10.53 9.34 -18.36
CA VAL A 505 11.36 10.41 -17.79
C VAL A 505 11.16 11.66 -18.64
N LEU A 506 10.70 12.73 -18.02
CA LEU A 506 10.43 14.02 -18.65
C LEU A 506 11.51 15.00 -18.21
N ASP A 507 12.35 15.44 -19.16
CA ASP A 507 13.32 16.51 -18.92
C ASP A 507 12.59 17.87 -18.96
N LEU A 508 12.51 18.52 -17.80
CA LEU A 508 11.79 19.77 -17.63
C LEU A 508 12.53 21.00 -18.20
N GLU A 509 13.80 20.91 -18.55
CA GLU A 509 14.57 22.00 -19.17
C GLU A 509 14.62 21.84 -20.70
N THR A 510 14.93 20.65 -21.24
CA THR A 510 14.98 20.39 -22.70
C THR A 510 13.63 20.04 -23.33
N LYS A 511 12.62 19.67 -22.52
CA LYS A 511 11.28 19.19 -22.94
C LYS A 511 11.27 17.88 -23.72
N ILE A 512 12.34 17.10 -23.62
CA ILE A 512 12.47 15.76 -24.21
C ILE A 512 11.84 14.73 -23.25
N VAL A 513 11.26 13.67 -23.84
CA VAL A 513 10.73 12.50 -23.12
C VAL A 513 11.55 11.28 -23.47
N SER A 514 11.85 10.44 -22.48
CA SER A 514 12.48 9.13 -22.68
C SER A 514 11.80 8.06 -21.81
N VAL A 515 12.19 6.80 -21.97
CA VAL A 515 11.80 5.68 -21.11
C VAL A 515 13.03 5.22 -20.36
N LEU A 516 12.89 4.97 -19.04
CA LEU A 516 13.96 4.46 -18.20
C LEU A 516 14.22 2.97 -18.52
N PRO A 517 15.43 2.57 -18.97
CA PRO A 517 15.70 1.19 -19.36
C PRO A 517 15.94 0.30 -18.13
N ILE A 518 14.89 -0.37 -17.67
CA ILE A 518 14.99 -1.33 -16.56
C ILE A 518 15.85 -2.53 -16.98
N SER A 519 16.98 -2.74 -16.30
CA SER A 519 18.00 -3.73 -16.68
C SER A 519 18.51 -4.54 -15.48
N ASN A 520 19.01 -5.75 -15.75
CA ASN A 520 19.47 -6.74 -14.75
C ASN A 520 18.40 -7.22 -13.77
N ILE A 521 17.17 -7.51 -14.23
CA ILE A 521 16.11 -8.09 -13.37
C ILE A 521 16.46 -9.50 -12.87
N GLU A 522 17.35 -10.21 -13.56
CA GLU A 522 17.96 -11.46 -13.08
C GLU A 522 18.90 -11.27 -11.87
N ALA A 523 19.17 -10.02 -11.46
CA ALA A 523 19.71 -9.72 -10.13
C ALA A 523 18.64 -9.92 -9.04
N ALA A 524 18.23 -11.17 -8.87
CA ALA A 524 17.76 -11.64 -7.59
C ALA A 524 18.92 -11.53 -6.59
N ASP A 525 18.68 -10.96 -5.41
CA ASP A 525 19.70 -10.78 -4.36
C ASP A 525 20.05 -12.13 -3.70
N VAL A 526 20.73 -13.01 -4.43
CA VAL A 526 21.47 -14.17 -3.90
C VAL A 526 22.84 -13.71 -3.39
N VAL A 527 22.86 -12.57 -2.70
CA VAL A 527 24.03 -12.05 -1.99
C VAL A 527 23.57 -11.63 -0.60
N ASP A 528 23.74 -12.53 0.37
CA ASP A 528 23.60 -12.20 1.79
C ASP A 528 24.81 -11.38 2.24
N SER A 529 24.98 -10.18 1.67
CA SER A 529 25.94 -9.18 2.13
C SER A 529 25.44 -8.65 3.47
N ALA A 530 25.70 -9.42 4.51
CA ALA A 530 25.16 -9.22 5.84
C ALA A 530 25.45 -7.79 6.32
N LEU A 531 24.44 -6.93 6.22
CA LEU A 531 24.47 -5.58 6.78
C LEU A 531 24.90 -5.72 8.25
N PRO A 532 26.00 -5.07 8.67
CA PRO A 532 26.48 -5.22 10.04
C PRO A 532 25.35 -4.83 10.97
N LYS A 533 24.90 -5.80 11.80
CA LYS A 533 23.73 -5.63 12.69
C LYS A 533 23.86 -4.27 13.37
N ARG A 534 22.90 -3.37 13.15
CA ARG A 534 22.90 -2.05 13.79
C ARG A 534 22.67 -2.24 15.28
N ILE A 535 23.77 -2.38 16.04
CA ILE A 535 23.74 -2.59 17.48
C ILE A 535 23.06 -1.37 18.10
N ILE A 536 21.83 -1.56 18.55
CA ILE A 536 21.14 -0.61 19.40
C ILE A 536 21.78 -0.76 20.78
N ASN A 537 22.70 0.16 21.12
CA ASN A 537 23.38 0.15 22.41
C ASN A 537 22.34 0.03 23.56
N PRO A 538 22.37 -1.05 24.35
CA PRO A 538 21.37 -1.28 25.39
C PRO A 538 21.36 -0.14 26.42
N LYS A 539 20.17 0.35 26.77
CA LYS A 539 20.04 1.36 27.84
C LYS A 539 20.13 0.68 29.20
N LEU A 540 21.20 0.98 29.94
CA LEU A 540 21.34 0.56 31.34
C LEU A 540 20.25 1.23 32.20
N PRO A 541 19.68 0.52 33.20
CA PRO A 541 18.84 1.12 34.23
C PRO A 541 19.48 2.34 34.91
N LYS A 542 18.66 3.32 35.31
CA LYS A 542 19.15 4.50 36.07
C LYS A 542 19.74 4.14 37.45
N SER A 543 19.49 2.93 37.94
CA SER A 543 20.01 2.36 39.19
C SER A 543 21.27 1.49 39.01
N THR A 544 21.80 1.37 37.78
CA THR A 544 23.01 0.59 37.51
C THR A 544 24.23 1.20 38.21
N PRO A 545 24.93 0.45 39.08
CA PRO A 545 26.17 0.91 39.71
C PRO A 545 27.22 1.26 38.64
N ASN A 546 27.89 2.41 38.80
CA ASN A 546 28.92 2.88 37.88
C ASN A 546 30.27 2.99 38.60
N ILE A 547 31.19 2.12 38.23
CA ILE A 547 32.55 2.02 38.78
C ILE A 547 33.45 2.97 37.99
N GLN A 548 34.01 3.98 38.65
CA GLN A 548 35.03 4.84 38.06
C GLN A 548 36.39 4.14 38.13
N LEU A 549 37.08 4.06 37.00
CA LEU A 549 38.44 3.57 36.89
C LEU A 549 39.42 4.75 36.85
N GLU A 550 40.68 4.51 37.21
CA GLU A 550 41.72 5.54 37.13
C GLU A 550 42.01 5.96 35.68
N THR A 551 42.53 7.17 35.49
CA THR A 551 42.80 7.70 34.14
C THR A 551 44.00 6.99 33.52
N LEU A 552 43.78 6.25 32.43
CA LEU A 552 44.85 5.52 31.76
C LEU A 552 45.44 6.33 30.60
N SER A 553 46.77 6.42 30.54
CA SER A 553 47.47 6.87 29.34
C SER A 553 47.53 5.74 28.31
N VAL A 554 47.13 6.01 27.07
CA VAL A 554 47.10 5.04 25.96
C VAL A 554 47.73 5.65 24.70
N SER A 555 48.25 4.80 23.81
CA SER A 555 48.91 5.25 22.58
C SER A 555 48.15 4.80 21.32
N PRO A 556 48.11 5.61 20.26
CA PRO A 556 47.51 5.24 18.98
C PRO A 556 48.06 3.92 18.40
N ASN A 557 47.23 3.21 17.65
CA ASN A 557 47.52 1.90 17.02
C ASN A 557 47.90 0.77 17.98
N LYS A 558 47.74 0.93 19.31
CA LYS A 558 47.86 -0.16 20.30
C LYS A 558 46.47 -0.74 20.61
N THR A 559 46.41 -1.98 21.08
CA THR A 559 45.16 -2.63 21.54
C THR A 559 45.07 -2.61 23.06
N LEU A 560 44.08 -1.90 23.58
CA LEU A 560 43.67 -1.94 24.98
C LEU A 560 42.82 -3.19 25.23
N LYS A 561 43.01 -3.84 26.39
CA LYS A 561 42.33 -5.10 26.73
C LYS A 561 41.73 -5.06 28.12
N TYR A 562 40.53 -5.58 28.27
CA TYR A 562 39.83 -5.74 29.55
C TYR A 562 39.46 -7.21 29.81
N SER A 563 39.61 -7.64 31.05
CA SER A 563 39.27 -8.97 31.54
C SER A 563 38.06 -8.86 32.45
N LEU A 564 36.89 -9.29 31.99
CA LEU A 564 35.63 -9.11 32.70
C LEU A 564 35.38 -10.23 33.72
N ASN A 565 35.62 -9.96 35.02
CA ASN A 565 35.53 -10.92 36.12
C ASN A 565 34.29 -10.67 36.99
N LEU A 566 33.20 -11.36 36.68
CA LEU A 566 31.91 -11.18 37.36
C LEU A 566 31.62 -12.34 38.32
N LYS A 567 31.15 -12.00 39.53
CA LYS A 567 30.68 -12.95 40.54
C LYS A 567 29.19 -12.76 40.78
N LEU A 568 28.48 -13.88 40.87
CA LEU A 568 27.06 -13.92 41.25
C LEU A 568 26.91 -14.26 42.74
N PRO A 569 25.72 -14.01 43.34
CA PRO A 569 25.35 -14.58 44.62
C PRO A 569 25.53 -16.11 44.68
N SER A 570 25.75 -16.64 45.88
CA SER A 570 25.88 -18.09 46.10
C SER A 570 24.63 -18.83 45.59
N GLY A 571 24.82 -19.98 44.93
CA GLY A 571 23.73 -20.78 44.36
C GLY A 571 23.08 -20.22 43.08
N ALA A 572 23.53 -19.09 42.54
CA ALA A 572 23.02 -18.53 41.30
C ALA A 572 23.71 -19.09 40.04
N LYS A 573 22.98 -19.17 38.92
CA LYS A 573 23.49 -19.54 37.59
C LYS A 573 22.95 -18.61 36.51
N LEU A 574 23.72 -18.41 35.43
CA LEU A 574 23.26 -17.69 34.23
C LEU A 574 22.01 -18.34 33.63
N THR A 575 21.12 -17.52 33.07
CA THR A 575 19.86 -17.99 32.46
C THR A 575 20.08 -18.44 31.02
N GLU A 576 19.95 -19.74 30.74
CA GLU A 576 20.17 -20.31 29.39
C GLU A 576 19.24 -19.72 28.31
N GLY A 577 18.03 -19.29 28.69
CA GLY A 577 17.07 -18.63 27.79
C GLY A 577 17.20 -17.10 27.68
N ALA A 578 18.17 -16.46 28.35
CA ALA A 578 18.35 -15.02 28.33
C ALA A 578 19.85 -14.66 28.35
N PRO A 579 20.46 -14.36 27.19
CA PRO A 579 21.91 -14.18 27.10
C PRO A 579 22.36 -12.96 27.92
N SER A 580 23.37 -13.19 28.77
CA SER A 580 24.11 -12.12 29.44
C SER A 580 25.14 -11.52 28.47
N PHE A 581 25.43 -10.24 28.56
CA PHE A 581 26.27 -9.54 27.58
C PHE A 581 27.02 -8.33 28.15
N TRP A 582 28.08 -7.93 27.45
CA TRP A 582 28.77 -6.66 27.61
C TRP A 582 28.68 -5.83 26.32
N PHE A 583 28.80 -4.52 26.45
CA PHE A 583 28.89 -3.60 25.32
C PHE A 583 29.71 -2.35 25.65
N LEU A 584 30.21 -1.68 24.61
CA LEU A 584 30.97 -0.44 24.71
C LEU A 584 30.13 0.75 24.25
N PHE A 585 30.22 1.85 24.98
CA PHE A 585 29.60 3.12 24.60
C PHE A 585 30.47 4.30 25.06
N THR A 586 30.24 5.48 24.49
CA THR A 586 30.83 6.74 24.94
C THR A 586 29.75 7.79 25.19
N GLU A 587 30.13 8.90 25.78
CA GLU A 587 29.37 10.16 25.69
C GLU A 587 30.26 11.17 24.97
N GLY A 588 29.93 11.48 23.70
CA GLY A 588 30.63 12.50 22.90
C GLY A 588 31.96 12.07 22.23
N HIS A 589 32.36 10.80 22.32
CA HIS A 589 33.66 10.32 21.85
C HIS A 589 33.54 9.14 20.87
N ASP A 590 32.46 9.07 20.08
CA ASP A 590 32.09 7.89 19.29
C ASP A 590 33.10 7.50 18.19
N TRP A 591 34.01 8.42 17.82
CA TRP A 591 35.18 8.13 16.99
C TRP A 591 36.03 6.98 17.55
N LEU A 592 36.08 6.82 18.87
CA LEU A 592 36.82 5.75 19.56
C LEU A 592 36.25 4.36 19.26
N LEU A 593 34.95 4.25 18.92
CA LEU A 593 34.24 2.99 18.72
C LEU A 593 34.02 2.62 17.24
N SER A 594 34.37 3.51 16.32
CA SER A 594 34.15 3.30 14.87
C SER A 594 34.90 2.07 14.36
N GLY A 595 34.19 1.19 13.66
CA GLY A 595 34.75 -0.05 13.09
C GLY A 595 35.08 -1.17 14.09
N GLN A 596 34.72 -1.02 15.38
CA GLN A 596 35.18 -1.94 16.44
C GLN A 596 34.10 -2.91 16.94
N LYS A 597 34.51 -3.98 17.63
CA LYS A 597 33.60 -4.94 18.26
C LYS A 597 33.04 -4.38 19.58
N ILE A 598 31.98 -3.58 19.48
CA ILE A 598 31.35 -2.91 20.64
C ILE A 598 30.39 -3.79 21.46
N TYR A 599 30.29 -5.09 21.21
CA TYR A 599 29.34 -5.99 21.89
C TYR A 599 29.88 -7.43 21.98
N GLY A 600 29.54 -8.16 23.05
CA GLY A 600 29.76 -9.59 23.15
C GLY A 600 28.94 -10.27 24.24
N GLU A 601 28.62 -11.55 24.03
CA GLU A 601 27.87 -12.37 24.98
C GLU A 601 28.80 -13.00 26.04
N ILE A 602 28.27 -13.13 27.26
CA ILE A 602 28.93 -13.70 28.43
C ILE A 602 28.41 -15.13 28.59
N LEU A 603 29.01 -16.06 27.84
CA LEU A 603 28.58 -17.46 27.76
C LEU A 603 28.91 -18.27 29.03
N SER A 604 29.82 -17.80 29.87
CA SER A 604 30.16 -18.41 31.16
C SER A 604 30.87 -17.41 32.07
N LEU A 605 30.78 -17.63 33.38
CA LEU A 605 31.57 -16.93 34.40
C LEU A 605 32.79 -17.77 34.88
N SER A 606 32.97 -18.99 34.36
CA SER A 606 34.13 -19.84 34.70
C SER A 606 35.44 -19.40 34.04
N LYS A 607 35.37 -18.46 33.10
CA LYS A 607 36.51 -17.77 32.46
C LYS A 607 36.09 -16.32 32.21
N PRO A 608 36.95 -15.32 32.46
CA PRO A 608 36.61 -13.92 32.18
C PRO A 608 36.39 -13.70 30.68
N SER A 609 35.47 -12.79 30.35
CA SER A 609 35.28 -12.36 28.95
C SER A 609 36.35 -11.33 28.59
N LEU A 610 37.15 -11.61 27.57
CA LEU A 610 38.13 -10.66 27.06
C LEU A 610 37.45 -9.66 26.11
N ILE A 611 37.60 -8.37 26.41
CA ILE A 611 37.16 -7.26 25.57
C ILE A 611 38.41 -6.57 25.02
N GLU A 612 38.45 -6.33 23.71
CA GLU A 612 39.60 -5.71 23.04
C GLU A 612 39.14 -4.47 22.25
N LEU A 613 39.90 -3.38 22.38
CA LEU A 613 39.64 -2.10 21.72
C LEU A 613 40.98 -1.58 21.15
N ALA A 614 41.07 -1.37 19.83
CA ALA A 614 42.19 -0.66 19.23
C ALA A 614 42.05 0.84 19.53
N ILE A 615 43.15 1.53 19.82
CA ILE A 615 43.15 3.00 19.89
C ILE A 615 43.36 3.53 18.46
N PRO A 616 42.44 4.31 17.87
CA PRO A 616 42.57 4.83 16.51
C PRO A 616 43.85 5.64 16.29
N HIS A 617 44.39 5.61 15.07
CA HIS A 617 45.51 6.47 14.65
C HIS A 617 45.12 7.96 14.73
N GLU A 618 43.95 8.29 14.18
CA GLU A 618 43.38 9.63 14.15
C GLU A 618 42.31 9.76 15.23
N PHE A 619 42.45 10.76 16.09
CA PHE A 619 41.58 10.97 17.24
C PHE A 619 41.17 12.46 17.34
N CYS A 620 39.89 12.71 17.61
CA CYS A 620 39.35 14.08 17.65
C CYS A 620 39.66 14.83 18.96
N SER A 621 40.10 14.13 20.00
CA SER A 621 40.45 14.69 21.31
C SER A 621 41.50 13.80 21.99
N PRO A 622 42.54 14.37 22.65
CA PRO A 622 43.49 13.61 23.44
C PRO A 622 42.88 13.07 24.75
N GLU A 623 41.70 13.54 25.14
CA GLU A 623 40.93 13.02 26.28
C GLU A 623 39.65 12.36 25.77
N ALA A 624 39.34 11.17 26.30
CA ALA A 624 38.14 10.41 25.96
C ALA A 624 37.59 9.66 27.16
N VAL A 625 36.28 9.38 27.15
CA VAL A 625 35.62 8.56 28.18
C VAL A 625 34.98 7.34 27.54
N LEU A 626 35.58 6.18 27.78
CA LEU A 626 35.03 4.88 27.41
C LEU A 626 34.14 4.36 28.54
N LYS A 627 32.99 3.79 28.20
CA LYS A 627 32.13 3.09 29.17
C LYS A 627 31.89 1.64 28.73
N VAL A 628 32.08 0.71 29.66
CA VAL A 628 31.74 -0.71 29.49
C VAL A 628 30.43 -0.94 30.23
N GLY A 629 29.36 -1.23 29.49
CA GLY A 629 28.07 -1.64 30.02
C GLY A 629 27.98 -3.16 30.09
N VAL A 630 27.44 -3.69 31.19
CA VAL A 630 27.33 -5.13 31.42
C VAL A 630 25.94 -5.46 31.94
N CYS A 631 25.25 -6.42 31.33
CA CYS A 631 23.96 -6.94 31.76
C CYS A 631 24.06 -8.46 31.99
N VAL A 632 23.62 -8.91 33.16
CA VAL A 632 23.67 -10.33 33.54
C VAL A 632 22.29 -10.79 33.97
N TYR A 633 21.83 -11.87 33.35
CA TYR A 633 20.58 -12.56 33.65
C TYR A 633 20.91 -13.86 34.38
N PHE A 634 20.42 -14.01 35.60
CA PHE A 634 20.69 -15.18 36.42
C PHE A 634 19.48 -15.57 37.28
N CYS A 635 19.39 -16.84 37.63
CA CYS A 635 18.37 -17.38 38.53
C CYS A 635 19.04 -17.96 39.78
N THR A 636 18.45 -17.74 40.97
CA THR A 636 18.92 -18.34 42.23
C THR A 636 18.27 -19.72 42.43
N GLY A 637 19.08 -20.74 42.75
CA GLY A 637 18.64 -22.14 42.78
C GLY A 637 17.47 -22.45 43.71
N ASP A 638 17.32 -21.72 44.82
CA ASP A 638 16.35 -22.03 45.88
C ASP A 638 14.96 -21.40 45.67
N SER A 639 14.73 -20.61 44.61
CA SER A 639 13.51 -19.78 44.49
C SER A 639 12.83 -19.74 43.12
N ASN A 640 13.44 -20.30 42.06
CA ASN A 640 13.02 -20.15 40.66
C ASN A 640 12.88 -18.69 40.16
N LEU A 641 13.32 -17.69 40.94
CA LEU A 641 13.30 -16.29 40.53
C LEU A 641 14.54 -15.97 39.68
N CYS A 642 14.30 -15.65 38.40
CA CYS A 642 15.31 -15.12 37.50
C CYS A 642 15.31 -13.59 37.53
N THR A 643 16.48 -12.97 37.65
CA THR A 643 16.67 -11.52 37.81
C THR A 643 17.70 -11.01 36.80
N MET A 644 17.48 -9.82 36.28
CA MET A 644 18.50 -9.06 35.54
C MET A 644 19.21 -8.09 36.49
N LYS A 645 20.54 -8.11 36.48
CA LYS A 645 21.40 -7.10 37.10
C LYS A 645 22.30 -6.48 36.04
N SER A 646 22.83 -5.31 36.33
CA SER A 646 23.79 -4.63 35.46
C SER A 646 24.82 -3.85 36.25
N VAL A 647 25.97 -3.60 35.64
CA VAL A 647 27.04 -2.72 36.14
C VAL A 647 27.61 -1.94 34.96
N SER A 648 28.12 -0.74 35.23
CA SER A 648 28.90 0.05 34.28
C SER A 648 30.30 0.28 34.84
N PHE A 649 31.30 0.25 33.97
CA PHE A 649 32.65 0.74 34.27
C PHE A 649 32.89 1.97 33.40
N THR A 650 33.21 3.11 34.01
CA THR A 650 33.61 4.34 33.32
C THR A 650 35.14 4.45 33.38
N HIS A 651 35.77 4.57 32.22
CA HIS A 651 37.21 4.68 32.07
C HIS A 651 37.59 5.99 31.37
N PRO A 652 38.18 6.95 32.09
CA PRO A 652 38.88 8.07 31.47
C PRO A 652 40.14 7.56 30.78
N LEU A 653 40.37 7.99 29.54
CA LEU A 653 41.52 7.66 28.71
C LEU A 653 42.20 8.95 28.26
N GLN A 654 43.53 8.98 28.32
CA GLN A 654 44.37 10.07 27.84
C GLN A 654 45.28 9.55 26.72
N VAL A 655 44.97 9.91 25.47
CA VAL A 655 45.71 9.49 24.28
C VAL A 655 46.99 10.31 24.16
N LYS A 656 48.14 9.64 24.11
CA LYS A 656 49.47 10.26 23.99
C LYS A 656 50.23 9.70 22.79
N VAL A 657 51.00 10.55 22.12
CA VAL A 657 51.83 10.18 20.96
C VAL A 657 53.23 9.75 21.44
N ASP A 658 53.25 8.87 22.45
CA ASP A 658 54.45 8.25 23.02
C ASP A 658 54.42 6.74 22.73
N ASP A 659 55.57 6.12 22.43
CA ASP A 659 55.63 4.67 22.15
C ASP A 659 55.63 3.81 23.44
N THR A 660 54.83 4.21 24.43
CA THR A 660 54.57 3.39 25.61
C THR A 660 53.67 2.20 25.25
N ALA A 661 53.95 1.05 25.85
CA ALA A 661 53.09 -0.11 25.70
C ALA A 661 51.80 0.08 26.51
N CYS A 662 50.64 -0.27 25.93
CA CYS A 662 49.42 -0.42 26.73
C CYS A 662 49.65 -1.45 27.84
N PRO A 663 48.99 -1.29 29.01
CA PRO A 663 49.11 -2.24 30.11
C PRO A 663 48.61 -3.63 29.73
N PRO A 664 49.00 -4.69 30.48
CA PRO A 664 48.34 -5.99 30.40
C PRO A 664 46.84 -5.85 30.69
N ALA A 665 46.06 -6.87 30.30
CA ALA A 665 44.60 -6.82 30.33
C ALA A 665 44.04 -6.41 31.71
N LEU A 666 43.32 -5.29 31.73
CA LEU A 666 42.85 -4.63 32.95
C LEU A 666 41.63 -5.37 33.51
N ASP A 667 41.61 -5.60 34.82
CA ASP A 667 40.54 -6.36 35.47
C ASP A 667 39.29 -5.50 35.70
N LEU A 668 38.16 -5.93 35.13
CA LEU A 668 36.83 -5.36 35.36
C LEU A 668 36.07 -6.28 36.32
N ALA A 669 36.44 -6.22 37.59
CA ALA A 669 35.88 -7.06 38.64
C ALA A 669 34.58 -6.49 39.23
N TYR A 670 33.52 -7.32 39.35
CA TYR A 670 32.31 -6.95 40.09
C TYR A 670 31.60 -8.16 40.73
N SER A 671 30.85 -7.92 41.82
CA SER A 671 29.99 -8.91 42.49
C SER A 671 28.56 -8.36 42.58
N PHE A 672 27.57 -9.16 42.15
CA PHE A 672 26.16 -8.77 41.96
C PHE A 672 25.22 -9.05 43.15
#